data_AF-A0A6P0MLT7-F1
#
_entry.id   AF-A0A6P0MLT7-F1
#
_cell.length_a   1.000
_cell.length_b   1.000
_cell.length_c   1.000
_cell.angle_alpha   90.00
_cell.angle_beta   90.00
_cell.angle_gamma   90.00
#
_symmetry.space_group_name_H-M   'P 1'
#
loop_
_entity.id
_entity.type
_entity.pdbx_description
1 polymer ?
#
loop_
_entity_poly.entity_id
_entity_poly.type
_entity_poly.pdbx_seq_one_letter_code
_entity_poly.pdbx_strand_id
1 'polypeptide(L)'
;MPVNLDKPHLWKSDSLHSIDFYNDWFLRFAPSTFREQRELKAEEVANALAITDYLRGISIQLLKNNPGILPMLRMTTAPPLARDRLIGLAYTTKSLVSSLEGSAKYPPRIPPRMPSNVLDAHLERIIDVLREVADRDLFPWLDDPNTEPTKEALSRSASVVADRLCGAAADPIIRNAQEQRQLNALGAFLKSHNYTEIASNDLNNLLAMPQGSYTFRCNISVGSDKTSVNIPIDCIVSSHTRQPDALPLLIEAKSAGDTTNTNKRRKEEAQKFSQLKRKFGNTVPFLLFLCGYFEPGYLGYEASEGIDWVWEHRITDLLDYIEDNSSLLPRNLAQQNPSLYSSDFMQLEAERFRRQQEVDNSKTPLARNQLGQFSTPFSLAQQISRYTISLLAVGRESRHLLEPAIGSGVFISSIISLNPQNITYTGVEIDALYAQICEELFSEFGCNVLNQDFFSFIESEESQENFDCVITNPPYVRHHHFASETKKQYKEKVLRTLGISVSGLAGLYIYYILLCDQLLKDGAVASWLIPSEFLYVNYGRALREYLYNYVSLIRIHRFDAQNVQFNDALVSSCIITYRKQKPAADLLFSVTRGTYENPAMHYEIPRSSISHSEKWNFSELEQADTEDGIALEKLFQITRGLATGNNDFFILDQWRINEKKIPSQFLVPVLPSPRYIKSSVIESDAAGVPLLTQQKFLLLVTLSPAEIRYKHPGLYQYLEEGKKIGVHNRYLCRTRKRWYFQEKREPPLFVATYMGRTNSNGNAPIRFLLNRSRAIATNVFICLYPKPELQYLLQQSKAREIELLETLNQIPIACIQRAGRSYGGGLQKIEPKELRAVRVKNLPEWLSFKEVVQLDMFSAEQGFSCYFRGSISHNYHVGNFDGCI
;
A
#
# COMPACT_ATOMS: atom_id res chain seq x y z
N MET A 1 6.57 -32.02 15.86
CA MET A 1 6.14 -30.62 16.10
C MET A 1 5.81 -30.01 14.75
N PRO A 2 4.96 -28.98 14.67
CA PRO A 2 4.77 -28.27 13.41
C PRO A 2 6.08 -27.63 12.96
N VAL A 3 6.29 -27.49 11.65
CA VAL A 3 7.50 -26.91 11.08
C VAL A 3 7.37 -25.40 10.95
N ASN A 4 6.25 -24.87 10.45
CA ASN A 4 6.08 -23.44 10.23
C ASN A 4 4.79 -22.86 10.80
N LEU A 5 3.67 -23.60 10.87
CA LEU A 5 2.37 -23.03 11.27
C LEU A 5 2.37 -22.42 12.68
N ASP A 6 3.27 -22.83 13.56
CA ASP A 6 3.40 -22.34 14.93
C ASP A 6 4.53 -21.33 15.11
N LYS A 7 5.19 -20.92 14.01
CA LYS A 7 6.35 -20.00 14.00
C LYS A 7 6.05 -18.68 13.28
N PRO A 8 5.04 -17.91 13.68
CA PRO A 8 4.68 -16.65 13.01
C PRO A 8 5.80 -15.61 12.99
N HIS A 9 6.75 -15.71 13.92
CA HIS A 9 7.95 -14.89 13.96
C HIS A 9 8.90 -15.12 12.76
N LEU A 10 8.88 -16.30 12.12
CA LEU A 10 9.71 -16.64 10.95
C LEU A 10 9.00 -16.37 9.62
N TRP A 11 7.66 -16.31 9.61
CA TRP A 11 6.87 -16.23 8.38
C TRP A 11 7.31 -15.10 7.48
N LYS A 12 7.58 -13.92 8.03
CA LYS A 12 7.96 -12.74 7.24
C LYS A 12 9.33 -12.92 6.58
N SER A 13 10.34 -13.38 7.32
CA SER A 13 11.68 -13.59 6.77
C SER A 13 11.69 -14.71 5.74
N ASP A 14 11.00 -15.82 6.00
CA ASP A 14 10.92 -16.93 5.06
C ASP A 14 10.15 -16.55 3.79
N SER A 15 9.10 -15.72 3.93
CA SER A 15 8.37 -15.20 2.77
C SER A 15 9.27 -14.36 1.87
N LEU A 16 10.15 -13.53 2.44
CA LEU A 16 11.11 -12.74 1.65
C LEU A 16 12.11 -13.64 0.92
N HIS A 17 12.69 -14.63 1.60
CA HIS A 17 13.59 -15.58 0.94
C HIS A 17 12.90 -16.40 -0.14
N SER A 18 11.64 -16.79 0.08
CA SER A 18 10.80 -17.47 -0.91
C SER A 18 10.56 -16.61 -2.15
N ILE A 19 10.33 -15.31 -1.95
CA ILE A 19 10.19 -14.33 -3.03
C ILE A 19 11.50 -14.20 -3.82
N ASP A 20 12.63 -14.05 -3.15
CA ASP A 20 13.94 -13.94 -3.80
C ASP A 20 14.27 -15.21 -4.60
N PHE A 21 14.01 -16.38 -4.02
CA PHE A 21 14.19 -17.68 -4.67
C PHE A 21 13.32 -17.83 -5.93
N TYR A 22 12.06 -17.40 -5.87
CA TYR A 22 11.17 -17.37 -7.04
C TYR A 22 11.66 -16.37 -8.09
N ASN A 23 12.04 -15.16 -7.68
CA ASN A 23 12.46 -14.08 -8.58
C ASN A 23 13.74 -14.45 -9.35
N ASP A 24 14.70 -15.12 -8.71
CA ASP A 24 15.92 -15.59 -9.38
C ASP A 24 15.63 -16.59 -10.50
N TRP A 25 14.68 -17.52 -10.30
CA TRP A 25 14.19 -18.38 -11.38
C TRP A 25 13.43 -17.58 -12.45
N PHE A 26 12.50 -16.72 -12.04
CA PHE A 26 11.64 -15.95 -12.94
C PHE A 26 12.47 -15.07 -13.89
N LEU A 27 13.50 -14.38 -13.39
CA LEU A 27 14.38 -13.52 -14.18
C LEU A 27 15.17 -14.29 -15.25
N ARG A 28 15.44 -15.59 -15.04
CA ARG A 28 16.16 -16.44 -16.00
C ARG A 28 15.24 -17.08 -17.04
N PHE A 29 14.03 -17.48 -16.63
CA PHE A 29 13.10 -18.24 -17.48
C PHE A 29 12.09 -17.35 -18.21
N ALA A 30 11.47 -16.39 -17.53
CA ALA A 30 10.37 -15.62 -18.12
C ALA A 30 10.77 -14.75 -19.33
N PRO A 31 11.92 -14.03 -19.33
CA PRO A 31 12.27 -13.18 -20.47
C PRO A 31 12.53 -13.94 -21.75
N SER A 32 13.18 -15.12 -21.70
CA SER A 32 13.45 -15.93 -22.89
C SER A 32 12.17 -16.55 -23.44
N THR A 33 11.34 -17.15 -22.57
CA THR A 33 10.02 -17.68 -22.96
C THR A 33 9.13 -16.59 -23.57
N PHE A 34 9.12 -15.39 -23.00
CA PHE A 34 8.33 -14.29 -23.54
C PHE A 34 8.83 -13.87 -24.94
N ARG A 35 10.15 -13.83 -25.17
CA ARG A 35 10.70 -13.49 -26.50
C ARG A 35 10.37 -14.54 -27.55
N GLU A 36 10.56 -15.82 -27.22
CA GLU A 36 10.23 -16.94 -28.11
C GLU A 36 8.73 -16.94 -28.47
N GLN A 37 7.85 -16.75 -27.48
CA GLN A 37 6.42 -16.64 -27.74
C GLN A 37 6.08 -15.40 -28.57
N ARG A 38 6.76 -14.27 -28.36
CA ARG A 38 6.51 -13.05 -29.15
C ARG A 38 6.81 -13.27 -30.63
N GLU A 39 7.89 -13.98 -30.96
CA GLU A 39 8.24 -14.31 -32.36
C GLU A 39 7.16 -15.19 -32.99
N LEU A 40 6.78 -16.29 -32.31
CA LEU A 40 5.72 -17.19 -32.78
C LEU A 40 4.36 -16.48 -32.95
N LYS A 41 3.98 -15.63 -31.98
CA LYS A 41 2.69 -14.91 -32.02
C LYS A 41 2.68 -13.79 -33.04
N ALA A 42 3.81 -13.16 -33.33
CA ALA A 42 3.90 -12.19 -34.41
C ALA A 42 3.57 -12.82 -35.77
N GLU A 43 4.09 -14.01 -36.06
CA GLU A 43 3.78 -14.75 -37.29
C GLU A 43 2.31 -15.20 -37.34
N GLU A 44 1.77 -15.75 -36.25
CA GLU A 44 0.36 -16.14 -36.16
C GLU A 44 -0.58 -14.96 -36.39
N VAL A 45 -0.26 -13.79 -35.83
CA VAL A 45 -1.07 -12.56 -36.00
C VAL A 45 -1.00 -12.05 -37.43
N ALA A 46 0.19 -12.04 -38.05
CA ALA A 46 0.33 -11.61 -39.43
C ALA A 46 -0.49 -12.50 -40.38
N ASN A 47 -0.41 -13.82 -40.21
CA ASN A 47 -1.19 -14.78 -41.00
C ASN A 47 -2.70 -14.61 -40.76
N ALA A 48 -3.13 -14.45 -39.51
CA ALA A 48 -4.54 -14.32 -39.19
C ALA A 48 -5.14 -12.98 -39.66
N LEU A 49 -4.37 -11.88 -39.64
CA LEU A 49 -4.77 -10.61 -40.25
C LEU A 49 -4.93 -10.74 -41.76
N ALA A 50 -4.01 -11.43 -42.44
CA ALA A 50 -4.13 -11.66 -43.89
C ALA A 50 -5.36 -12.51 -44.24
N ILE A 51 -5.59 -13.62 -43.53
CA ILE A 51 -6.74 -14.52 -43.76
C ILE A 51 -8.07 -13.80 -43.52
N THR A 52 -8.13 -12.90 -42.53
CA THR A 52 -9.35 -12.15 -42.18
C THR A 52 -9.57 -10.90 -43.02
N ASP A 53 -8.78 -10.69 -44.08
CA ASP A 53 -8.78 -9.44 -44.86
C ASP A 53 -8.69 -8.22 -43.93
N TYR A 54 -7.68 -8.25 -43.05
CA TYR A 54 -7.42 -7.23 -42.04
C TYR A 54 -8.66 -6.93 -41.18
N LEU A 55 -9.36 -7.99 -40.73
CA LEU A 55 -10.60 -7.99 -39.96
C LEU A 55 -11.90 -7.63 -40.71
N ARG A 56 -11.85 -7.30 -42.00
CA ARG A 56 -13.06 -7.02 -42.81
C ARG A 56 -13.81 -8.29 -43.20
N GLY A 57 -13.07 -9.36 -43.45
CA GLY A 57 -13.57 -10.63 -43.97
C GLY A 57 -14.05 -11.62 -42.90
N ILE A 58 -14.19 -11.22 -41.63
CA ILE A 58 -14.59 -12.14 -40.55
C ILE A 58 -16.01 -12.65 -40.84
N SER A 59 -16.13 -13.96 -41.07
CA SER A 59 -17.39 -14.64 -41.40
C SER A 59 -17.49 -16.01 -40.73
N ILE A 60 -18.71 -16.57 -40.69
CA ILE A 60 -18.96 -17.90 -40.12
C ILE A 60 -18.11 -18.96 -40.82
N GLN A 61 -18.05 -18.94 -42.16
CA GLN A 61 -17.27 -19.90 -42.93
C GLN A 61 -15.77 -19.78 -42.66
N LEU A 62 -15.28 -18.55 -42.50
CA LEU A 62 -13.88 -18.30 -42.18
C LEU A 62 -13.50 -18.87 -40.80
N LEU A 63 -14.35 -18.68 -39.76
CA LEU A 63 -14.13 -19.28 -38.44
C LEU A 63 -14.26 -20.80 -38.45
N LYS A 64 -15.12 -21.38 -39.29
CA LYS A 64 -15.20 -22.84 -39.48
C LYS A 64 -13.93 -23.43 -40.07
N ASN A 65 -13.37 -22.76 -41.08
CA ASN A 65 -12.16 -23.20 -41.76
C ASN A 65 -10.89 -22.94 -40.93
N ASN A 66 -10.90 -21.88 -40.11
CA ASN A 66 -9.74 -21.43 -39.34
C ASN A 66 -10.09 -21.22 -37.87
N PRO A 67 -10.52 -22.25 -37.12
CA PRO A 67 -10.99 -22.09 -35.73
C PRO A 67 -9.92 -21.47 -34.81
N GLY A 68 -8.65 -21.74 -35.10
CA GLY A 68 -7.50 -21.30 -34.30
C GLY A 68 -7.20 -19.80 -34.33
N ILE A 69 -7.91 -18.99 -35.12
CA ILE A 69 -7.72 -17.53 -35.14
C ILE A 69 -8.49 -16.81 -34.04
N LEU A 70 -9.45 -17.47 -33.39
CA LEU A 70 -10.27 -16.86 -32.34
C LEU A 70 -9.45 -16.24 -31.18
N PRO A 71 -8.35 -16.86 -30.68
CA PRO A 71 -7.48 -16.23 -29.69
C PRO A 71 -6.94 -14.87 -30.15
N MET A 72 -6.54 -14.76 -31.42
CA MET A 72 -6.06 -13.51 -32.01
C MET A 72 -7.19 -12.49 -32.09
N LEU A 73 -8.36 -12.87 -32.61
CA LEU A 73 -9.51 -11.97 -32.75
C LEU A 73 -9.96 -11.37 -31.41
N ARG A 74 -9.85 -12.12 -30.30
CA ARG A 74 -10.13 -11.53 -28.99
C ARG A 74 -9.19 -10.39 -28.62
N MET A 75 -7.94 -10.40 -29.11
CA MET A 75 -6.93 -9.39 -28.81
C MET A 75 -7.05 -8.13 -29.69
N THR A 76 -7.90 -8.15 -30.73
CA THR A 76 -8.17 -7.00 -31.61
C THR A 76 -9.25 -6.05 -31.09
N THR A 77 -9.76 -6.31 -29.88
CA THR A 77 -10.88 -5.57 -29.27
C THR A 77 -10.40 -4.55 -28.22
N ALA A 78 -11.23 -3.55 -27.91
CA ALA A 78 -10.99 -2.53 -26.89
C ALA A 78 -12.10 -2.53 -25.82
N PRO A 79 -11.84 -3.05 -24.59
CA PRO A 79 -10.60 -3.71 -24.15
C PRO A 79 -10.47 -5.15 -24.69
N PRO A 80 -9.25 -5.74 -24.68
CA PRO A 80 -9.05 -7.14 -25.07
C PRO A 80 -9.95 -8.10 -24.31
N LEU A 81 -10.60 -9.03 -25.02
CA LEU A 81 -11.59 -9.92 -24.42
C LEU A 81 -10.96 -11.19 -23.84
N ALA A 82 -11.21 -11.46 -22.55
CA ALA A 82 -10.99 -12.78 -21.96
C ALA A 82 -12.04 -13.79 -22.47
N ARG A 83 -11.71 -15.10 -22.46
CA ARG A 83 -12.61 -16.18 -22.90
C ARG A 83 -13.99 -16.10 -22.24
N ASP A 84 -14.04 -16.01 -20.91
CA ASP A 84 -15.30 -15.97 -20.16
C ASP A 84 -16.11 -14.71 -20.45
N ARG A 85 -15.45 -13.59 -20.76
CA ARG A 85 -16.12 -12.35 -21.15
C ARG A 85 -16.77 -12.50 -22.53
N LEU A 86 -16.07 -13.08 -23.50
CA LEU A 86 -16.64 -13.39 -24.82
C LEU A 86 -17.81 -14.37 -24.70
N ILE A 87 -17.67 -15.41 -23.87
CA ILE A 87 -18.73 -16.40 -23.61
C ILE A 87 -20.00 -15.70 -23.11
N GLY A 88 -19.86 -14.80 -22.13
CA GLY A 88 -20.98 -14.05 -21.57
C GLY A 88 -21.62 -13.07 -22.54
N LEU A 89 -20.81 -12.29 -23.28
CA LEU A 89 -21.32 -11.29 -24.23
C LEU A 89 -22.01 -11.93 -25.43
N ALA A 90 -21.45 -13.01 -25.98
CA ALA A 90 -22.00 -13.68 -27.16
C ALA A 90 -23.09 -14.72 -26.81
N TYR A 91 -23.43 -14.88 -25.52
CA TYR A 91 -24.33 -15.93 -25.04
C TYR A 91 -24.00 -17.29 -25.68
N THR A 92 -22.72 -17.67 -25.62
CA THR A 92 -22.18 -18.88 -26.25
C THR A 92 -21.73 -19.90 -25.21
N THR A 93 -21.24 -21.06 -25.64
CA THR A 93 -20.87 -22.15 -24.75
C THR A 93 -19.35 -22.22 -24.54
N LYS A 94 -18.95 -22.56 -23.30
CA LYS A 94 -17.53 -22.79 -22.95
C LYS A 94 -16.90 -23.89 -23.80
N SER A 95 -17.66 -24.93 -24.12
CA SER A 95 -17.20 -26.06 -24.95
C SER A 95 -16.91 -25.65 -26.39
N LEU A 96 -17.72 -24.76 -26.99
CA LEU A 96 -17.48 -24.23 -28.32
C LEU A 96 -16.19 -23.41 -28.34
N VAL A 97 -16.08 -22.38 -27.48
CA VAL A 97 -14.89 -21.51 -27.43
C VAL A 97 -13.61 -22.33 -27.16
N SER A 98 -13.67 -23.29 -26.25
CA SER A 98 -12.52 -24.17 -25.96
C SER A 98 -12.14 -25.07 -27.14
N SER A 99 -13.12 -25.52 -27.94
CA SER A 99 -12.85 -26.32 -29.14
C SER A 99 -12.22 -25.47 -30.24
N LEU A 100 -12.72 -24.24 -30.44
CA LEU A 100 -12.19 -23.29 -31.43
C LEU A 100 -10.74 -22.89 -31.09
N GLU A 101 -10.44 -22.62 -29.83
CA GLU A 101 -9.08 -22.22 -29.43
C GLU A 101 -8.11 -23.40 -29.25
N GLY A 102 -8.61 -24.63 -29.13
CA GLY A 102 -7.80 -25.82 -28.93
C GLY A 102 -7.19 -25.94 -27.51
N SER A 103 -6.39 -26.98 -27.34
CA SER A 103 -5.69 -27.33 -26.09
C SER A 103 -4.44 -28.14 -26.40
N ALA A 104 -3.58 -28.39 -25.40
CA ALA A 104 -2.43 -29.28 -25.55
C ALA A 104 -2.80 -30.70 -26.06
N LYS A 105 -4.01 -31.19 -25.74
CA LYS A 105 -4.47 -32.53 -26.13
C LYS A 105 -5.16 -32.55 -27.50
N TYR A 106 -5.71 -31.43 -27.94
CA TYR A 106 -6.49 -31.39 -29.16
C TYR A 106 -6.32 -30.05 -29.89
N PRO A 107 -6.03 -30.06 -31.21
CA PRO A 107 -5.92 -28.83 -31.97
C PRO A 107 -7.26 -28.08 -32.07
N PRO A 108 -7.21 -26.77 -32.41
CA PRO A 108 -8.36 -25.98 -32.82
C PRO A 108 -9.26 -26.71 -33.81
N ARG A 109 -10.55 -26.85 -33.49
CA ARG A 109 -11.53 -27.55 -34.35
C ARG A 109 -12.96 -27.11 -34.07
N ILE A 110 -13.85 -27.43 -35.01
CA ILE A 110 -15.29 -27.35 -34.79
C ILE A 110 -15.77 -28.50 -33.89
N PRO A 111 -16.68 -28.27 -32.92
CA PRO A 111 -17.25 -29.33 -32.11
C PRO A 111 -18.00 -30.38 -32.96
N PRO A 112 -17.60 -31.67 -32.92
CA PRO A 112 -18.16 -32.69 -33.82
C PRO A 112 -19.61 -33.09 -33.51
N ARG A 113 -20.10 -32.75 -32.31
CA ARG A 113 -21.44 -33.14 -31.81
C ARG A 113 -22.44 -31.98 -31.77
N MET A 114 -22.06 -30.78 -32.23
CA MET A 114 -22.93 -29.61 -32.24
C MET A 114 -23.68 -29.53 -33.57
N PRO A 115 -25.03 -29.43 -33.58
CA PRO A 115 -25.80 -29.25 -34.81
C PRO A 115 -25.37 -27.99 -35.57
N SER A 116 -25.31 -28.04 -36.91
CA SER A 116 -24.76 -26.94 -37.73
C SER A 116 -25.53 -25.63 -37.55
N ASN A 117 -26.86 -25.67 -37.45
CA ASN A 117 -27.70 -24.49 -37.22
C ASN A 117 -27.41 -23.83 -35.87
N VAL A 118 -27.17 -24.63 -34.83
CA VAL A 118 -26.84 -24.15 -33.48
C VAL A 118 -25.42 -23.57 -33.48
N LEU A 119 -24.46 -24.25 -34.12
CA LEU A 119 -23.09 -23.77 -34.29
C LEU A 119 -23.07 -22.41 -34.99
N ASP A 120 -23.81 -22.26 -36.09
CA ASP A 120 -23.82 -21.03 -36.89
C ASP A 120 -24.38 -19.86 -36.10
N ALA A 121 -25.48 -20.06 -35.38
CA ALA A 121 -26.05 -19.05 -34.50
C ALA A 121 -25.06 -18.64 -33.38
N HIS A 122 -24.26 -19.57 -32.85
CA HIS A 122 -23.23 -19.24 -31.87
C HIS A 122 -22.05 -18.49 -32.47
N LEU A 123 -21.59 -18.88 -33.67
CA LEU A 123 -20.49 -18.22 -34.36
C LEU A 123 -20.89 -16.81 -34.80
N GLU A 124 -22.11 -16.60 -35.26
CA GLU A 124 -22.67 -15.30 -35.60
C GLU A 124 -22.61 -14.34 -34.41
N ARG A 125 -23.13 -14.75 -33.24
CA ARG A 125 -23.05 -13.92 -32.02
C ARG A 125 -21.62 -13.61 -31.58
N ILE A 126 -20.68 -14.55 -31.77
CA ILE A 126 -19.25 -14.29 -31.50
C ILE A 126 -18.73 -13.19 -32.45
N ILE A 127 -19.05 -13.29 -33.74
CA ILE A 127 -18.62 -12.32 -34.76
C ILE A 127 -19.21 -10.94 -34.46
N ASP A 128 -20.49 -10.86 -34.11
CA ASP A 128 -21.17 -9.60 -33.78
C ASP A 128 -20.50 -8.90 -32.60
N VAL A 129 -20.21 -9.64 -31.52
CA VAL A 129 -19.48 -9.10 -30.36
C VAL A 129 -18.09 -8.60 -30.77
N LEU A 130 -17.34 -9.38 -31.55
CA LEU A 130 -15.99 -9.00 -31.98
C LEU A 130 -15.99 -7.74 -32.85
N ARG A 131 -17.01 -7.56 -33.71
CA ARG A 131 -17.17 -6.37 -34.56
C ARG A 131 -17.57 -5.13 -33.75
N GLU A 132 -18.49 -5.30 -32.80
CA GLU A 132 -19.00 -4.22 -31.96
C GLU A 132 -17.90 -3.63 -31.07
N VAL A 133 -17.05 -4.47 -30.48
CA VAL A 133 -15.99 -4.05 -29.57
C VAL A 133 -14.60 -3.98 -30.22
N ALA A 134 -14.53 -3.99 -31.55
CA ALA A 134 -13.26 -3.87 -32.28
C ALA A 134 -12.54 -2.55 -31.92
N ASP A 135 -11.22 -2.62 -31.75
CA ASP A 135 -10.38 -1.47 -31.42
C ASP A 135 -10.19 -0.58 -32.67
N ARG A 136 -11.15 0.31 -32.95
CA ARG A 136 -11.15 1.16 -34.15
C ARG A 136 -9.96 2.15 -34.18
N ASP A 137 -9.41 2.51 -33.02
CA ASP A 137 -8.17 3.30 -32.95
C ASP A 137 -6.95 2.51 -33.45
N LEU A 138 -6.94 1.20 -33.18
CA LEU A 138 -5.90 0.29 -33.66
C LEU A 138 -6.13 -0.16 -35.10
N PHE A 139 -7.39 -0.27 -35.55
CA PHE A 139 -7.78 -0.70 -36.90
C PHE A 139 -8.62 0.37 -37.62
N PRO A 140 -8.02 1.54 -37.95
CA PRO A 140 -8.78 2.69 -38.47
C PRO A 140 -9.46 2.45 -39.82
N TRP A 141 -9.00 1.46 -40.58
CA TRP A 141 -9.57 1.07 -41.88
C TRP A 141 -10.89 0.28 -41.77
N LEU A 142 -11.36 -0.01 -40.55
CA LEU A 142 -12.68 -0.59 -40.32
C LEU A 142 -13.82 0.44 -40.35
N ASP A 143 -13.49 1.74 -40.29
CA ASP A 143 -14.47 2.82 -40.36
C ASP A 143 -14.86 3.18 -41.80
N ASP A 144 -13.94 2.95 -42.76
CA ASP A 144 -14.17 3.17 -44.19
C ASP A 144 -13.73 1.95 -45.02
N PRO A 145 -14.67 1.24 -45.69
CA PRO A 145 -14.37 0.10 -46.54
C PRO A 145 -13.41 0.40 -47.71
N ASN A 146 -13.34 1.65 -48.16
CA ASN A 146 -12.51 2.05 -49.31
C ASN A 146 -11.07 2.42 -48.95
N THR A 147 -10.77 2.52 -47.64
CA THR A 147 -9.44 2.94 -47.17
C THR A 147 -8.53 1.72 -47.03
N GLU A 148 -7.60 1.49 -47.95
CA GLU A 148 -6.61 0.41 -47.80
C GLU A 148 -5.65 0.67 -46.63
N PRO A 149 -5.35 -0.34 -45.79
CA PRO A 149 -4.46 -0.17 -44.66
C PRO A 149 -3.01 0.05 -45.12
N THR A 150 -2.35 1.09 -44.58
CA THR A 150 -0.94 1.35 -44.89
C THR A 150 -0.04 0.29 -44.24
N LYS A 151 1.13 0.04 -44.84
CA LYS A 151 2.13 -0.89 -44.28
C LYS A 151 2.51 -0.57 -42.83
N GLU A 152 2.62 0.72 -42.50
CA GLU A 152 2.93 1.19 -41.14
C GLU A 152 1.78 0.92 -40.17
N ALA A 153 0.52 1.16 -40.59
CA ALA A 153 -0.64 0.86 -39.77
C ALA A 153 -0.77 -0.64 -39.51
N LEU A 154 -0.60 -1.47 -40.55
CA LEU A 154 -0.61 -2.94 -40.42
C LEU A 154 0.47 -3.43 -39.46
N SER A 155 1.71 -2.94 -39.60
CA SER A 155 2.83 -3.31 -38.74
C SER A 155 2.57 -2.94 -37.28
N ARG A 156 2.03 -1.73 -37.04
CA ARG A 156 1.67 -1.26 -35.70
C ARG A 156 0.57 -2.11 -35.08
N SER A 157 -0.52 -2.37 -35.81
CA SER A 157 -1.65 -3.15 -35.31
C SER A 157 -1.26 -4.60 -35.05
N ALA A 158 -0.52 -5.22 -35.97
CA ALA A 158 0.01 -6.57 -35.78
C ALA A 158 0.93 -6.65 -34.55
N SER A 159 1.82 -5.68 -34.36
CA SER A 159 2.73 -5.66 -33.20
C SER A 159 1.97 -5.54 -31.87
N VAL A 160 0.93 -4.71 -31.80
CA VAL A 160 0.12 -4.53 -30.59
C VAL A 160 -0.69 -5.79 -30.29
N VAL A 161 -1.32 -6.40 -31.31
CA VAL A 161 -2.07 -7.65 -31.15
C VAL A 161 -1.15 -8.80 -30.76
N ALA A 162 0.05 -8.88 -31.36
CA ALA A 162 1.05 -9.88 -31.02
C ALA A 162 1.51 -9.75 -29.57
N ASP A 163 1.74 -8.52 -29.07
CA ASP A 163 2.11 -8.30 -27.68
C ASP A 163 0.98 -8.68 -26.70
N ARG A 164 -0.27 -8.32 -27.02
CA ARG A 164 -1.48 -8.73 -26.26
C ARG A 164 -1.63 -10.26 -26.22
N LEU A 165 -1.47 -10.92 -27.37
CA LEU A 165 -1.58 -12.37 -27.49
C LEU A 165 -0.41 -13.11 -26.81
N CYS A 166 0.80 -12.54 -26.90
CA CYS A 166 2.00 -13.06 -26.26
C CYS A 166 1.85 -13.08 -24.74
N GLY A 167 1.36 -12.00 -24.12
CA GLY A 167 1.08 -11.98 -22.68
C GLY A 167 0.13 -13.10 -22.26
N ALA A 168 -0.97 -13.29 -23.01
CA ALA A 168 -1.94 -14.35 -22.73
C ALA A 168 -1.38 -15.78 -22.93
N ALA A 169 -0.39 -15.96 -23.80
CA ALA A 169 0.21 -17.26 -24.12
C ALA A 169 1.42 -17.61 -23.23
N ALA A 170 2.23 -16.62 -22.85
CA ALA A 170 3.44 -16.81 -22.06
C ALA A 170 3.14 -17.10 -20.58
N ASP A 171 2.13 -16.43 -19.99
CA ASP A 171 1.80 -16.57 -18.57
C ASP A 171 1.49 -18.04 -18.16
N PRO A 172 0.68 -18.82 -18.91
CA PRO A 172 0.48 -20.24 -18.61
C PRO A 172 1.75 -21.09 -18.72
N ILE A 173 2.62 -20.80 -19.69
CA ILE A 173 3.88 -21.55 -19.89
C ILE A 173 4.80 -21.34 -18.70
N ILE A 174 5.00 -20.08 -18.30
CA ILE A 174 5.80 -19.72 -17.13
C ILE A 174 5.23 -20.39 -15.87
N ARG A 175 3.91 -20.32 -15.66
CA ARG A 175 3.26 -20.96 -14.50
C ARG A 175 3.47 -22.48 -14.47
N ASN A 176 3.29 -23.15 -15.60
CA ASN A 176 3.42 -24.61 -15.68
C ASN A 176 4.88 -25.05 -15.54
N ALA A 177 5.83 -24.29 -16.09
CA ALA A 177 7.25 -24.54 -15.93
C ALA A 177 7.67 -24.44 -14.46
N GLN A 178 7.13 -23.47 -13.73
CA GLN A 178 7.38 -23.33 -12.30
C GLN A 178 6.81 -24.50 -11.48
N GLU A 179 5.56 -24.90 -11.74
CA GLU A 179 4.96 -26.07 -11.09
C GLU A 179 5.81 -27.32 -11.31
N GLN A 180 6.23 -27.56 -12.56
CA GLN A 180 7.07 -28.71 -12.89
C GLN A 180 8.43 -28.65 -12.20
N ARG A 181 9.05 -27.47 -12.12
CA ARG A 181 10.32 -27.26 -11.39
C ARG A 181 10.18 -27.64 -9.92
N GLN A 182 9.11 -27.17 -9.28
CA GLN A 182 8.85 -27.40 -7.86
C GLN A 182 8.63 -28.89 -7.58
N LEU A 183 7.86 -29.60 -8.41
CA LEU A 183 7.68 -31.05 -8.29
C LEU A 183 8.97 -31.84 -8.57
N ASN A 184 9.78 -31.40 -9.53
CA ASN A 184 11.08 -32.03 -9.80
C ASN A 184 12.04 -31.87 -8.61
N ALA A 185 12.06 -30.71 -7.95
CA ALA A 185 12.86 -30.49 -6.75
C ALA A 185 12.43 -31.43 -5.60
N LEU A 186 11.12 -31.58 -5.39
CA LEU A 186 10.56 -32.50 -4.41
C LEU A 186 10.92 -33.96 -4.72
N GLY A 187 10.79 -34.39 -5.98
CA GLY A 187 11.12 -35.75 -6.40
C GLY A 187 12.63 -36.05 -6.29
N ALA A 188 13.49 -35.10 -6.65
CA ALA A 188 14.93 -35.23 -6.50
C ALA A 188 15.34 -35.36 -5.02
N PHE A 189 14.72 -34.55 -4.16
CA PHE A 189 14.92 -34.61 -2.72
C PHE A 189 14.49 -35.95 -2.12
N LEU A 190 13.31 -36.46 -2.48
CA LEU A 190 12.84 -37.77 -2.00
C LEU A 190 13.76 -38.91 -2.48
N LYS A 191 14.18 -38.91 -3.75
CA LYS A 191 15.13 -39.89 -4.28
C LYS A 191 16.48 -39.86 -3.57
N SER A 192 16.98 -38.67 -3.21
CA SER A 192 18.24 -38.56 -2.47
C SER A 192 18.17 -39.10 -1.03
N HIS A 193 16.95 -39.27 -0.50
CA HIS A 193 16.68 -39.87 0.82
C HIS A 193 16.12 -41.30 0.71
N ASN A 194 16.42 -42.01 -0.38
CA ASN A 194 16.07 -43.42 -0.61
C ASN A 194 14.58 -43.74 -0.79
N TYR A 195 13.76 -42.75 -1.16
CA TYR A 195 12.37 -43.00 -1.53
C TYR A 195 12.25 -43.43 -3.00
N THR A 196 11.35 -44.38 -3.27
CA THR A 196 11.09 -44.89 -4.62
C THR A 196 9.79 -44.34 -5.19
N GLU A 197 9.83 -43.85 -6.43
CA GLU A 197 8.64 -43.35 -7.13
C GLU A 197 7.79 -44.53 -7.65
N ILE A 198 6.49 -44.52 -7.37
CA ILE A 198 5.53 -45.51 -7.89
C ILE A 198 4.51 -44.84 -8.83
N ALA A 199 3.94 -45.61 -9.76
CA ALA A 199 2.97 -45.09 -10.71
C ALA A 199 1.65 -44.70 -10.01
N SER A 200 1.11 -43.53 -10.36
CA SER A 200 -0.13 -42.99 -9.80
C SER A 200 -1.36 -43.87 -10.05
N ASN A 201 -1.32 -44.68 -11.13
CA ASN A 201 -2.43 -45.51 -11.58
C ASN A 201 -2.64 -46.76 -10.72
N ASP A 202 -1.66 -47.10 -9.88
CA ASP A 202 -1.69 -48.30 -9.03
C ASP A 202 -2.28 -48.00 -7.63
N LEU A 203 -2.60 -46.73 -7.32
CA LEU A 203 -3.03 -46.28 -6.00
C LEU A 203 -4.55 -46.35 -5.81
N ASN A 204 -5.11 -47.56 -5.74
CA ASN A 204 -6.54 -47.75 -5.42
C ASN A 204 -6.84 -47.61 -3.91
N ASN A 205 -5.83 -47.80 -3.06
CA ASN A 205 -5.92 -47.69 -1.60
C ASN A 205 -4.66 -47.00 -1.03
N LEU A 206 -4.85 -45.83 -0.41
CA LEU A 206 -3.78 -45.05 0.23
C LEU A 206 -3.06 -45.81 1.36
N LEU A 207 -3.76 -46.71 2.05
CA LEU A 207 -3.19 -47.53 3.12
C LEU A 207 -2.29 -48.66 2.60
N ALA A 208 -2.44 -49.06 1.33
CA ALA A 208 -1.65 -50.12 0.71
C ALA A 208 -0.35 -49.61 0.06
N MET A 209 -0.07 -48.32 0.16
CA MET A 209 1.12 -47.72 -0.45
C MET A 209 2.41 -48.22 0.25
N PRO A 210 3.41 -48.75 -0.48
CA PRO A 210 4.64 -49.28 0.13
C PRO A 210 5.36 -48.25 1.01
N GLN A 211 5.99 -48.69 2.10
CA GLN A 211 6.87 -47.84 2.89
C GLN A 211 8.08 -47.37 2.05
N GLY A 212 8.54 -46.14 2.28
CA GLY A 212 9.64 -45.57 1.52
C GLY A 212 9.31 -45.30 0.05
N SER A 213 8.05 -44.98 -0.25
CA SER A 213 7.61 -44.69 -1.61
C SER A 213 6.87 -43.37 -1.72
N TYR A 214 6.81 -42.82 -2.93
CA TYR A 214 6.03 -41.62 -3.23
C TYR A 214 5.43 -41.66 -4.64
N THR A 215 4.42 -40.84 -4.89
CA THR A 215 3.82 -40.68 -6.22
C THR A 215 3.37 -39.24 -6.46
N PHE A 216 3.29 -38.81 -7.73
CA PHE A 216 2.83 -37.49 -8.12
C PHE A 216 1.44 -37.52 -8.76
N ARG A 217 0.68 -36.43 -8.60
CA ARG A 217 -0.60 -36.14 -9.28
C ARG A 217 -1.63 -37.26 -9.15
N CYS A 218 -1.98 -37.59 -7.91
CA CYS A 218 -2.98 -38.63 -7.59
C CYS A 218 -4.34 -37.98 -7.29
N ASN A 219 -5.44 -38.64 -7.70
CA ASN A 219 -6.80 -38.22 -7.36
C ASN A 219 -7.35 -39.10 -6.22
N ILE A 220 -7.75 -38.46 -5.13
CA ILE A 220 -8.38 -39.14 -3.99
C ILE A 220 -9.90 -38.93 -4.08
N SER A 221 -10.66 -40.01 -4.26
CA SER A 221 -12.12 -39.95 -4.27
C SER A 221 -12.67 -39.75 -2.85
N VAL A 222 -13.51 -38.73 -2.64
CA VAL A 222 -14.13 -38.38 -1.34
C VAL A 222 -15.64 -38.29 -1.49
N GLY A 223 -16.40 -39.03 -0.67
CA GLY A 223 -17.87 -39.08 -0.70
C GLY A 223 -18.42 -40.50 -0.59
N SER A 224 -19.74 -40.65 -0.68
CA SER A 224 -20.42 -41.96 -0.77
C SER A 224 -20.47 -42.45 -2.23
N ASP A 225 -20.74 -43.75 -2.44
CA ASP A 225 -20.77 -44.38 -3.78
C ASP A 225 -21.68 -43.69 -4.81
N LYS A 226 -22.64 -42.87 -4.38
CA LYS A 226 -23.58 -42.14 -5.25
C LYS A 226 -23.20 -40.67 -5.50
N THR A 227 -22.29 -40.08 -4.72
CA THR A 227 -21.86 -38.66 -4.85
C THR A 227 -20.38 -38.49 -4.48
N SER A 228 -19.48 -39.10 -5.25
CA SER A 228 -18.03 -38.99 -5.06
C SER A 228 -17.44 -37.77 -5.76
N VAL A 229 -16.51 -37.08 -5.09
CA VAL A 229 -15.74 -35.95 -5.61
C VAL A 229 -14.26 -36.33 -5.60
N ASN A 230 -13.58 -36.22 -6.73
CA ASN A 230 -12.14 -36.49 -6.82
C ASN A 230 -11.33 -35.25 -6.42
N ILE A 231 -10.49 -35.40 -5.40
CA ILE A 231 -9.58 -34.37 -4.91
C ILE A 231 -8.19 -34.64 -5.47
N PRO A 232 -7.64 -33.78 -6.34
CA PRO A 232 -6.27 -33.92 -6.81
C PRO A 232 -5.28 -33.52 -5.72
N ILE A 233 -4.24 -34.34 -5.54
CA ILE A 233 -3.10 -34.13 -4.64
C ILE A 233 -1.82 -34.23 -5.44
N ASP A 234 -0.94 -33.24 -5.26
CA ASP A 234 0.25 -33.10 -6.09
C ASP A 234 1.32 -34.15 -5.79
N CYS A 235 1.57 -34.46 -4.52
CA CYS A 235 2.50 -35.50 -4.11
C CYS A 235 2.00 -36.25 -2.88
N ILE A 236 2.17 -37.57 -2.86
CA ILE A 236 1.84 -38.42 -1.72
C ILE A 236 3.10 -39.18 -1.31
N VAL A 237 3.46 -39.14 -0.03
CA VAL A 237 4.69 -39.75 0.49
C VAL A 237 4.36 -40.73 1.62
N SER A 238 4.83 -41.96 1.48
CA SER A 238 4.72 -43.02 2.48
C SER A 238 6.09 -43.21 3.15
N SER A 239 6.24 -42.74 4.39
CA SER A 239 7.54 -42.76 5.10
C SER A 239 8.06 -44.19 5.31
N HIS A 240 9.37 -44.32 5.52
CA HIS A 240 10.00 -45.61 5.81
C HIS A 240 9.49 -46.25 7.11
N THR A 241 9.06 -45.45 8.09
CA THR A 241 8.59 -45.90 9.41
C THR A 241 7.07 -45.87 9.55
N ARG A 242 6.33 -45.61 8.46
CA ARG A 242 4.87 -45.48 8.47
C ARG A 242 4.20 -46.76 8.94
N GLN A 243 3.32 -46.66 9.93
CA GLN A 243 2.50 -47.79 10.39
C GLN A 243 1.48 -48.21 9.31
N PRO A 244 1.15 -49.51 9.18
CA PRO A 244 0.24 -50.01 8.12
C PRO A 244 -1.16 -49.38 8.10
N ASP A 245 -1.65 -48.90 9.24
CA ASP A 245 -2.95 -48.26 9.44
C ASP A 245 -2.91 -46.73 9.40
N ALA A 246 -1.72 -46.11 9.42
CA ALA A 246 -1.55 -44.67 9.30
C ALA A 246 -1.68 -44.21 7.84
N LEU A 247 -2.15 -42.99 7.61
CA LEU A 247 -2.23 -42.39 6.26
C LEU A 247 -0.86 -41.87 5.79
N PRO A 248 -0.59 -41.85 4.47
CA PRO A 248 0.61 -41.22 3.94
C PRO A 248 0.51 -39.70 4.05
N LEU A 249 1.65 -39.01 4.00
CA LEU A 249 1.72 -37.56 3.93
C LEU A 249 1.20 -37.08 2.57
N LEU A 250 0.21 -36.19 2.60
CA LEU A 250 -0.37 -35.56 1.43
C LEU A 250 0.25 -34.16 1.27
N ILE A 251 0.92 -33.91 0.16
CA ILE A 251 1.61 -32.64 -0.12
C ILE A 251 0.95 -31.95 -1.31
N GLU A 252 0.59 -30.70 -1.12
CA GLU A 252 0.08 -29.82 -2.18
C GLU A 252 1.10 -28.73 -2.49
N ALA A 253 1.57 -28.66 -3.74
CA ALA A 253 2.59 -27.71 -4.17
C ALA A 253 1.94 -26.40 -4.64
N LYS A 254 2.36 -25.27 -4.07
CA LYS A 254 1.85 -23.96 -4.46
C LYS A 254 3.01 -23.02 -4.77
N SER A 255 2.90 -22.37 -5.92
CA SER A 255 3.75 -21.25 -6.30
C SER A 255 2.96 -20.01 -6.65
N ALA A 256 3.46 -18.85 -6.21
CA ALA A 256 2.83 -17.55 -6.44
C ALA A 256 3.87 -16.56 -6.97
N GLY A 257 3.57 -15.90 -8.09
CA GLY A 257 4.41 -14.85 -8.68
C GLY A 257 4.05 -13.42 -8.27
N ASP A 258 2.95 -13.26 -7.53
CA ASP A 258 2.54 -11.99 -6.93
C ASP A 258 1.62 -12.23 -5.72
N THR A 259 1.41 -11.18 -4.93
CA THR A 259 0.61 -11.21 -3.68
C THR A 259 -0.90 -11.17 -3.91
N THR A 260 -1.34 -10.85 -5.13
CA THR A 260 -2.78 -10.75 -5.45
C THR A 260 -3.38 -12.12 -5.76
N ASN A 261 -2.58 -13.03 -6.32
CA ASN A 261 -2.99 -14.37 -6.71
C ASN A 261 -3.17 -15.33 -5.52
N THR A 262 -2.42 -15.16 -4.42
CA THR A 262 -2.54 -16.01 -3.21
C THR A 262 -3.85 -15.80 -2.48
N ASN A 263 -4.33 -14.55 -2.40
CA ASN A 263 -5.58 -14.20 -1.73
C ASN A 263 -6.84 -14.78 -2.41
N LYS A 264 -6.80 -15.04 -3.73
CA LYS A 264 -7.89 -15.69 -4.47
C LYS A 264 -7.96 -17.20 -4.22
N ARG A 265 -6.83 -17.85 -3.90
CA ARG A 265 -6.69 -19.31 -3.86
C ARG A 265 -6.71 -19.94 -2.46
N ARG A 266 -6.48 -19.17 -1.38
CA ARG A 266 -6.46 -19.68 0.02
C ARG A 266 -7.68 -20.51 0.44
N LYS A 267 -8.86 -20.27 -0.15
CA LYS A 267 -10.08 -21.03 0.18
C LYS A 267 -10.09 -22.45 -0.42
N GLU A 268 -9.36 -22.68 -1.51
CA GLU A 268 -9.34 -23.97 -2.21
C GLU A 268 -8.64 -25.03 -1.36
N GLU A 269 -7.55 -24.65 -0.68
CA GLU A 269 -6.67 -25.56 0.07
C GLU A 269 -7.32 -26.00 1.39
N ALA A 270 -7.86 -25.04 2.13
CA ALA A 270 -8.69 -25.29 3.31
C ALA A 270 -9.92 -26.17 2.98
N GLN A 271 -10.55 -25.96 1.83
CA GLN A 271 -11.68 -26.78 1.38
C GLN A 271 -11.25 -28.22 1.08
N LYS A 272 -10.13 -28.43 0.36
CA LYS A 272 -9.57 -29.77 0.12
C LYS A 272 -9.26 -30.47 1.45
N PHE A 273 -8.56 -29.79 2.36
CA PHE A 273 -8.20 -30.34 3.66
C PHE A 273 -9.42 -30.73 4.49
N SER A 274 -10.44 -29.86 4.52
CA SER A 274 -11.72 -30.13 5.20
C SER A 274 -12.50 -31.30 4.61
N GLN A 275 -12.40 -31.54 3.29
CA GLN A 275 -13.02 -32.69 2.65
C GLN A 275 -12.25 -33.99 2.96
N LEU A 276 -10.91 -33.94 2.97
CA LEU A 276 -10.08 -35.07 3.38
C LEU A 276 -10.34 -35.47 4.84
N LYS A 277 -10.42 -34.49 5.76
CA LYS A 277 -10.76 -34.73 7.17
C LYS A 277 -12.11 -35.42 7.33
N ARG A 278 -13.11 -35.03 6.52
CA ARG A 278 -14.44 -35.68 6.52
C ARG A 278 -14.40 -37.16 6.13
N LYS A 279 -13.48 -37.56 5.24
CA LYS A 279 -13.35 -38.97 4.82
C LYS A 279 -12.52 -39.79 5.80
N PHE A 280 -11.41 -39.22 6.26
CA PHE A 280 -10.34 -39.97 6.91
C PHE A 280 -10.20 -39.67 8.42
N GLY A 281 -11.02 -38.77 8.96
CA GLY A 281 -10.95 -38.31 10.34
C GLY A 281 -10.08 -37.06 10.52
N ASN A 282 -9.96 -36.57 11.76
CA ASN A 282 -9.29 -35.29 12.03
C ASN A 282 -7.75 -35.33 11.91
N THR A 283 -7.16 -36.52 11.79
CA THR A 283 -5.71 -36.78 11.80
C THR A 283 -5.16 -37.04 10.40
N VAL A 284 -5.53 -36.20 9.42
CA VAL A 284 -4.99 -36.30 8.04
C VAL A 284 -3.64 -35.57 7.98
N PRO A 285 -2.53 -36.24 7.63
CA PRO A 285 -1.24 -35.56 7.44
C PRO A 285 -1.27 -34.83 6.10
N PHE A 286 -1.45 -33.52 6.13
CA PHE A 286 -1.56 -32.65 4.95
C PHE A 286 -0.61 -31.45 5.09
N LEU A 287 0.14 -31.17 4.04
CA LEU A 287 1.22 -30.17 4.04
C LEU A 287 1.21 -29.35 2.74
N LEU A 288 1.45 -28.04 2.83
CA LEU A 288 1.72 -27.21 1.66
C LEU A 288 3.22 -27.15 1.37
N PHE A 289 3.59 -27.18 0.09
CA PHE A 289 4.96 -26.94 -0.35
C PHE A 289 5.02 -25.62 -1.12
N LEU A 290 5.57 -24.58 -0.49
CA LEU A 290 5.39 -23.18 -0.91
C LEU A 290 6.63 -22.58 -1.60
N CYS A 291 6.42 -21.85 -2.70
CA CYS A 291 7.45 -21.04 -3.37
C CYS A 291 6.93 -19.71 -3.94
N GLY A 292 7.49 -18.58 -3.52
CA GLY A 292 7.17 -17.26 -4.04
C GLY A 292 6.36 -16.39 -3.06
N TYR A 293 5.42 -15.61 -3.59
CA TYR A 293 4.79 -14.47 -2.90
C TYR A 293 3.64 -14.87 -1.94
N PHE A 294 3.97 -15.55 -0.85
CA PHE A 294 3.02 -15.91 0.21
C PHE A 294 3.13 -14.95 1.40
N GLU A 295 2.21 -14.00 1.53
CA GLU A 295 2.24 -13.02 2.62
C GLU A 295 1.79 -13.63 3.97
N PRO A 296 2.18 -13.06 5.12
CA PRO A 296 1.76 -13.54 6.43
C PRO A 296 0.25 -13.70 6.62
N GLY A 297 -0.57 -12.91 5.93
CA GLY A 297 -2.03 -13.06 5.97
C GLY A 297 -2.56 -14.32 5.26
N TYR A 298 -1.86 -14.82 4.24
CA TYR A 298 -2.13 -16.12 3.64
C TYR A 298 -1.72 -17.23 4.60
N LEU A 299 -0.49 -17.16 5.11
CA LEU A 299 0.09 -18.16 6.01
C LEU A 299 -0.71 -18.28 7.32
N GLY A 300 -1.17 -17.16 7.87
CA GLY A 300 -2.03 -17.14 9.05
C GLY A 300 -3.40 -17.78 8.81
N TYR A 301 -3.96 -17.66 7.61
CA TYR A 301 -5.20 -18.35 7.25
C TYR A 301 -4.98 -19.87 7.18
N GLU A 302 -3.95 -20.34 6.46
CA GLU A 302 -3.64 -21.78 6.38
C GLU A 302 -3.32 -22.36 7.77
N ALA A 303 -2.54 -21.65 8.59
CA ALA A 303 -2.26 -22.03 9.98
C ALA A 303 -3.54 -22.14 10.83
N SER A 304 -4.51 -21.23 10.65
CA SER A 304 -5.79 -21.28 11.37
C SER A 304 -6.66 -22.48 10.99
N GLU A 305 -6.51 -22.99 9.77
CA GLU A 305 -7.18 -24.22 9.30
C GLU A 305 -6.43 -25.49 9.76
N GLY A 306 -5.29 -25.32 10.43
CA GLY A 306 -4.41 -26.38 10.92
C GLY A 306 -3.52 -26.97 9.83
N ILE A 307 -3.22 -26.19 8.78
CA ILE A 307 -2.38 -26.61 7.65
C ILE A 307 -0.96 -26.09 7.89
N ASP A 308 0.02 -26.99 7.89
CA ASP A 308 1.44 -26.62 7.90
C ASP A 308 2.00 -26.50 6.49
N TRP A 309 3.22 -25.98 6.40
CA TRP A 309 3.93 -25.89 5.14
C TRP A 309 5.44 -26.06 5.29
N VAL A 310 6.06 -26.42 4.17
CA VAL A 310 7.51 -26.38 3.97
C VAL A 310 7.81 -25.45 2.82
N TRP A 311 8.84 -24.63 2.98
CA TRP A 311 9.30 -23.73 1.92
C TRP A 311 10.22 -24.46 0.95
N GLU A 312 10.12 -24.19 -0.36
CA GLU A 312 11.02 -24.80 -1.34
C GLU A 312 12.50 -24.45 -1.10
N HIS A 313 12.77 -23.22 -0.63
CA HIS A 313 14.14 -22.79 -0.27
C HIS A 313 14.66 -23.41 1.04
N ARG A 314 13.80 -24.11 1.79
CA ARG A 314 14.11 -24.89 3.00
C ARG A 314 13.54 -26.31 2.88
N ILE A 315 13.71 -26.94 1.72
CA ILE A 315 13.14 -28.27 1.43
C ILE A 315 13.54 -29.36 2.43
N THR A 316 14.69 -29.20 3.11
CA THR A 316 15.17 -30.09 4.17
C THR A 316 14.24 -30.17 5.37
N ASP A 317 13.41 -29.16 5.61
CA ASP A 317 12.43 -29.19 6.70
C ASP A 317 11.36 -30.29 6.49
N LEU A 318 11.25 -30.84 5.27
CA LEU A 318 10.38 -31.97 4.99
C LEU A 318 10.78 -33.23 5.80
N LEU A 319 12.06 -33.34 6.21
CA LEU A 319 12.54 -34.44 7.04
C LEU A 319 11.79 -34.56 8.36
N ASP A 320 11.30 -33.46 8.93
CA ASP A 320 10.52 -33.47 10.17
C ASP A 320 9.17 -34.23 10.04
N TYR A 321 8.71 -34.47 8.79
CA TYR A 321 7.50 -35.23 8.51
C TYR A 321 7.76 -36.64 7.97
N ILE A 322 8.95 -36.90 7.41
CA ILE A 322 9.24 -38.15 6.69
C ILE A 322 10.33 -39.00 7.38
N GLU A 323 11.05 -38.45 8.35
CA GLU A 323 12.03 -39.15 9.19
C GLU A 323 11.68 -39.03 10.67
N ASP A 324 11.79 -40.14 11.41
CA ASP A 324 11.59 -40.18 12.87
C ASP A 324 12.85 -39.66 13.60
N ASN A 325 13.12 -38.36 13.53
CA ASN A 325 14.29 -37.74 14.16
C ASN A 325 14.06 -37.48 15.66
N SER A 326 13.92 -38.55 16.43
CA SER A 326 14.01 -38.53 17.90
C SER A 326 15.47 -38.59 18.41
N SER A 327 16.46 -38.66 17.52
CA SER A 327 17.88 -38.88 17.86
C SER A 327 18.84 -37.74 17.49
N LEU A 328 18.39 -36.66 16.85
CA LEU A 328 19.22 -35.52 16.47
C LEU A 328 18.67 -34.20 17.02
N LEU A 329 18.67 -34.07 18.34
CA LEU A 329 18.61 -32.79 19.04
C LEU A 329 20.03 -32.22 19.18
N PRO A 330 20.37 -31.06 18.59
CA PRO A 330 21.48 -30.27 19.06
C PRO A 330 21.12 -29.70 20.44
N ARG A 331 21.80 -30.21 21.46
CA ARG A 331 21.97 -29.52 22.75
C ARG A 331 22.58 -28.15 22.47
N ASN A 332 21.76 -27.11 22.49
CA ASN A 332 22.07 -25.73 22.91
C ASN A 332 21.06 -24.78 22.27
N LEU A 333 20.09 -24.37 23.08
CA LEU A 333 19.34 -23.09 23.07
C LEU A 333 18.21 -23.11 24.13
N ALA A 334 18.20 -24.11 25.02
CA ALA A 334 17.54 -24.00 26.31
C ALA A 334 18.37 -23.12 27.25
N GLN A 335 18.40 -21.82 27.00
CA GLN A 335 18.64 -20.82 28.03
C GLN A 335 18.11 -19.46 27.56
N GLN A 336 17.12 -18.98 28.33
CA GLN A 336 16.46 -17.66 28.29
C GLN A 336 15.14 -17.57 27.52
N ASN A 337 14.10 -18.21 28.06
CA ASN A 337 12.94 -17.52 28.63
C ASN A 337 12.00 -18.57 29.25
N PRO A 338 11.75 -18.57 30.57
CA PRO A 338 10.84 -19.53 31.17
C PRO A 338 9.41 -19.27 30.68
N SER A 339 8.76 -20.30 30.14
CA SER A 339 7.31 -20.33 29.93
C SER A 339 6.63 -20.18 31.28
N LEU A 340 6.11 -18.98 31.54
CA LEU A 340 5.59 -18.55 32.84
C LEU A 340 4.09 -18.82 33.03
N TYR A 341 3.46 -19.64 32.19
CA TYR A 341 1.99 -19.73 32.16
C TYR A 341 1.49 -21.17 32.31
N SER A 342 0.42 -21.33 33.07
CA SER A 342 -0.34 -22.59 33.16
C SER A 342 -1.06 -22.87 31.84
N SER A 343 -1.28 -24.15 31.53
CA SER A 343 -2.08 -24.61 30.37
C SER A 343 -3.46 -23.95 30.29
N ASP A 344 -4.01 -23.60 31.44
CA ASP A 344 -5.40 -23.17 31.59
C ASP A 344 -5.60 -21.72 31.14
N PHE A 345 -4.61 -20.84 31.36
CA PHE A 345 -4.68 -19.46 30.90
C PHE A 345 -4.62 -19.36 29.35
N MET A 346 -3.80 -20.19 28.71
CA MET A 346 -3.73 -20.22 27.25
C MET A 346 -5.05 -20.69 26.62
N GLN A 347 -5.84 -21.50 27.32
CA GLN A 347 -7.19 -21.87 26.88
C GLN A 347 -8.17 -20.70 27.00
N LEU A 348 -8.09 -19.89 28.08
CA LEU A 348 -8.90 -18.68 28.23
C LEU A 348 -8.64 -17.68 27.09
N GLU A 349 -7.37 -17.42 26.76
CA GLU A 349 -7.01 -16.52 25.66
C GLU A 349 -7.41 -17.08 24.29
N ALA A 350 -7.27 -18.38 24.07
CA ALA A 350 -7.75 -19.04 22.86
C ALA A 350 -9.27 -18.91 22.71
N GLU A 351 -10.02 -19.05 23.80
CA GLU A 351 -11.48 -18.88 23.81
C GLU A 351 -11.88 -17.42 23.54
N ARG A 352 -11.21 -16.45 24.17
CA ARG A 352 -11.39 -15.01 23.88
C ARG A 352 -11.17 -14.73 22.39
N PHE A 353 -10.08 -15.24 21.82
CA PHE A 353 -9.74 -15.05 20.41
C PHE A 353 -10.77 -15.71 19.48
N ARG A 354 -11.23 -16.93 19.80
CA ARG A 354 -12.27 -17.63 19.05
C ARG A 354 -13.58 -16.83 19.02
N ARG A 355 -14.07 -16.37 20.17
CA ARG A 355 -15.30 -15.55 20.25
C ARG A 355 -15.16 -14.22 19.54
N GLN A 356 -13.99 -13.58 19.63
CA GLN A 356 -13.71 -12.36 18.87
C GLN A 356 -13.83 -12.61 17.36
N GLN A 357 -13.32 -13.73 16.85
CA GLN A 357 -13.46 -14.08 15.43
C GLN A 357 -14.92 -14.30 15.02
N GLU A 358 -15.73 -14.90 15.88
CA GLU A 358 -17.17 -15.09 15.61
C GLU A 358 -17.90 -13.75 15.47
N VAL A 359 -17.63 -12.81 16.38
CA VAL A 359 -18.20 -11.45 16.30
C VAL A 359 -17.65 -10.69 15.08
N ASP A 360 -16.35 -10.78 14.81
CA ASP A 360 -15.70 -10.19 13.64
C ASP A 360 -16.33 -10.67 12.32
N ASN A 361 -16.62 -11.97 12.21
CA ASN A 361 -17.21 -12.61 11.03
C ASN A 361 -18.70 -12.30 10.85
N SER A 362 -19.39 -11.93 11.93
CA SER A 362 -20.80 -11.51 11.88
C SER A 362 -21.01 -10.10 11.29
N LYS A 363 -19.93 -9.30 11.17
CA LYS A 363 -19.97 -7.89 10.77
C LYS A 363 -19.34 -7.67 9.40
N THR A 364 -19.92 -6.74 8.63
CA THR A 364 -19.29 -6.34 7.35
C THR A 364 -18.01 -5.52 7.59
N PRO A 365 -17.03 -5.55 6.66
CA PRO A 365 -15.83 -4.71 6.77
C PRO A 365 -16.14 -3.20 6.85
N LEU A 366 -17.24 -2.74 6.24
CA LEU A 366 -17.65 -1.33 6.32
C LEU A 366 -18.13 -0.95 7.73
N ALA A 367 -18.91 -1.82 8.38
CA ALA A 367 -19.41 -1.59 9.73
C ALA A 367 -18.25 -1.55 10.75
N ARG A 368 -17.29 -2.47 10.65
CA ARG A 368 -16.09 -2.49 11.50
C ARG A 368 -15.22 -1.24 11.32
N ASN A 369 -15.07 -0.78 10.09
CA ASN A 369 -14.31 0.43 9.76
C ASN A 369 -14.97 1.73 10.28
N GLN A 370 -16.30 1.77 10.38
CA GLN A 370 -17.02 2.95 10.90
C GLN A 370 -16.77 3.17 12.39
N LEU A 371 -16.68 2.08 13.17
CA LEU A 371 -16.40 2.12 14.61
C LEU A 371 -14.89 2.04 14.93
N GLY A 372 -14.03 1.77 13.94
CA GLY A 372 -12.59 1.63 14.15
C GLY A 372 -12.21 0.34 14.88
N GLN A 373 -12.98 -0.74 14.67
CA GLN A 373 -12.83 -2.03 15.35
C GLN A 373 -11.67 -2.85 14.75
N PHE A 374 -10.46 -2.57 15.24
CA PHE A 374 -9.22 -3.26 14.87
C PHE A 374 -8.59 -3.96 16.07
N SER A 375 -8.42 -5.27 15.96
CA SER A 375 -7.92 -6.11 17.04
C SER A 375 -6.41 -5.96 17.22
N THR A 376 -5.96 -5.73 18.46
CA THR A 376 -4.53 -5.76 18.81
C THR A 376 -4.08 -7.22 18.92
N PRO A 377 -2.96 -7.64 18.30
CA PRO A 377 -2.41 -8.97 18.52
C PRO A 377 -2.05 -9.20 19.99
N PHE A 378 -2.39 -10.37 20.54
CA PHE A 378 -2.15 -10.69 21.96
C PHE A 378 -0.67 -10.58 22.35
N SER A 379 0.25 -11.00 21.48
CA SER A 379 1.69 -10.87 21.72
C SER A 379 2.11 -9.41 21.91
N LEU A 380 1.62 -8.50 21.07
CA LEU A 380 1.88 -7.07 21.23
C LEU A 380 1.22 -6.52 22.50
N ALA A 381 -0.02 -6.93 22.79
CA ALA A 381 -0.71 -6.52 24.01
C ALA A 381 0.10 -6.93 25.25
N GLN A 382 0.63 -8.16 25.30
CA GLN A 382 1.52 -8.61 26.38
C GLN A 382 2.76 -7.74 26.52
N GLN A 383 3.41 -7.37 25.42
CA GLN A 383 4.59 -6.52 25.45
C GLN A 383 4.29 -5.14 26.06
N ILE A 384 3.18 -4.51 25.66
CA ILE A 384 2.73 -3.21 26.19
C ILE A 384 2.34 -3.34 27.67
N SER A 385 1.56 -4.37 28.01
CA SER A 385 1.11 -4.65 29.37
C SER A 385 2.27 -4.86 30.32
N ARG A 386 3.25 -5.70 29.95
CA ARG A 386 4.41 -6.00 30.79
C ARG A 386 5.24 -4.74 31.09
N TYR A 387 5.44 -3.87 30.10
CA TYR A 387 6.10 -2.58 30.28
C TYR A 387 5.26 -1.58 31.09
N THR A 388 3.94 -1.56 30.91
CA THR A 388 3.06 -0.61 31.61
C THR A 388 2.95 -0.97 33.10
N ILE A 389 2.77 -2.25 33.40
CA ILE A 389 2.68 -2.75 34.77
C ILE A 389 4.01 -2.57 35.51
N SER A 390 5.17 -2.70 34.84
CA SER A 390 6.47 -2.47 35.49
C SER A 390 6.71 -1.01 35.90
N LEU A 391 5.93 -0.06 35.37
CA LEU A 391 5.97 1.36 35.75
C LEU A 391 5.04 1.69 36.93
N LEU A 392 4.17 0.77 37.33
CA LEU A 392 3.36 0.92 38.53
C LEU A 392 4.24 0.65 39.76
N ALA A 393 4.12 1.48 40.80
CA ALA A 393 4.97 1.35 41.98
C ALA A 393 4.72 0.02 42.70
N VAL A 394 5.81 -0.66 43.11
CA VAL A 394 5.77 -1.91 43.87
C VAL A 394 5.21 -1.62 45.27
N GLY A 395 3.99 -2.07 45.53
CA GLY A 395 3.31 -1.89 46.81
C GLY A 395 2.19 -2.92 46.99
N ARG A 396 1.65 -3.01 48.22
CA ARG A 396 0.52 -3.92 48.54
C ARG A 396 -0.85 -3.31 48.20
N GLU A 397 -0.89 -2.07 47.74
CA GLU A 397 -2.12 -1.33 47.46
C GLU A 397 -2.84 -1.88 46.23
N SER A 398 -4.17 -1.94 46.31
CA SER A 398 -5.02 -2.30 45.18
C SER A 398 -4.96 -1.21 44.11
N ARG A 399 -4.78 -1.61 42.84
CA ARG A 399 -4.75 -0.71 41.68
C ARG A 399 -6.00 -0.88 40.85
N HIS A 400 -6.50 0.22 40.31
CA HIS A 400 -7.65 0.20 39.42
C HIS A 400 -7.24 0.58 38.00
N LEU A 401 -7.42 -0.33 37.05
CA LEU A 401 -7.08 -0.16 35.64
C LEU A 401 -8.31 0.16 34.80
N LEU A 402 -8.17 1.09 33.86
CA LEU A 402 -9.18 1.42 32.85
C LEU A 402 -8.74 1.03 31.45
N GLU A 403 -9.61 0.35 30.72
CA GLU A 403 -9.53 0.18 29.27
C GLU A 403 -10.77 0.86 28.61
N PRO A 404 -10.64 2.12 28.14
CA PRO A 404 -11.79 2.93 27.70
C PRO A 404 -12.40 2.48 26.35
N ALA A 405 -11.74 1.55 25.66
CA ALA A 405 -12.20 0.92 24.43
C ALA A 405 -11.76 -0.56 24.46
N ILE A 406 -12.42 -1.34 25.32
CA ILE A 406 -11.96 -2.69 25.71
C ILE A 406 -12.05 -3.73 24.58
N GLY A 407 -12.97 -3.56 23.62
CA GLY A 407 -13.20 -4.56 22.58
C GLY A 407 -13.49 -5.92 23.21
N SER A 408 -12.78 -6.95 22.77
CA SER A 408 -12.87 -8.30 23.36
C SER A 408 -11.92 -8.51 24.56
N GLY A 409 -11.27 -7.46 25.09
CA GLY A 409 -10.50 -7.53 26.34
C GLY A 409 -9.09 -8.09 26.19
N VAL A 410 -8.41 -7.81 25.08
CA VAL A 410 -7.07 -8.37 24.82
C VAL A 410 -6.01 -7.81 25.79
N PHE A 411 -6.10 -6.54 26.20
CA PHE A 411 -5.19 -6.00 27.20
C PHE A 411 -5.50 -6.55 28.59
N ILE A 412 -6.78 -6.64 28.99
CA ILE A 412 -7.19 -7.32 30.23
C ILE A 412 -6.66 -8.75 30.28
N SER A 413 -6.91 -9.55 29.24
CA SER A 413 -6.35 -10.91 29.11
C SER A 413 -4.83 -10.90 29.27
N SER A 414 -4.13 -10.02 28.54
CA SER A 414 -2.68 -9.97 28.61
C SER A 414 -2.15 -9.62 30.01
N ILE A 415 -2.87 -8.79 30.78
CA ILE A 415 -2.47 -8.41 32.14
C ILE A 415 -2.76 -9.55 33.11
N ILE A 416 -3.93 -10.18 33.02
CA ILE A 416 -4.26 -11.37 33.82
C ILE A 416 -3.20 -12.46 33.62
N SER A 417 -2.71 -12.63 32.39
CA SER A 417 -1.63 -13.59 32.07
C SER A 417 -0.36 -13.34 32.89
N LEU A 418 -0.04 -12.08 33.21
CA LEU A 418 1.14 -11.71 33.99
C LEU A 418 0.95 -11.98 35.50
N ASN A 419 -0.26 -12.40 35.89
CA ASN A 419 -0.68 -12.67 37.27
C ASN A 419 -0.29 -11.56 38.27
N PRO A 420 -0.62 -10.28 37.98
CA PRO A 420 -0.33 -9.20 38.91
C PRO A 420 -1.21 -9.32 40.15
N GLN A 421 -0.63 -9.05 41.31
CA GLN A 421 -1.37 -9.03 42.57
C GLN A 421 -2.17 -7.73 42.70
N ASN A 422 -3.38 -7.83 43.24
CA ASN A 422 -4.23 -6.68 43.65
C ASN A 422 -4.56 -5.67 42.53
N ILE A 423 -4.95 -6.12 41.33
CA ILE A 423 -5.47 -5.24 40.27
C ILE A 423 -6.95 -5.55 40.01
N THR A 424 -7.76 -4.50 39.93
CA THR A 424 -9.15 -4.53 39.45
C THR A 424 -9.26 -3.78 38.13
N TYR A 425 -10.26 -4.11 37.32
CA TYR A 425 -10.36 -3.58 35.96
C TYR A 425 -11.75 -2.98 35.70
N THR A 426 -11.77 -1.87 34.97
CA THR A 426 -12.98 -1.35 34.32
C THR A 426 -12.75 -1.28 32.82
N GLY A 427 -13.63 -1.91 32.05
CA GLY A 427 -13.65 -1.86 30.59
C GLY A 427 -14.87 -1.11 30.08
N VAL A 428 -14.72 -0.25 29.07
CA VAL A 428 -15.84 0.42 28.40
C VAL A 428 -15.88 0.01 26.94
N GLU A 429 -17.02 -0.49 26.47
CA GLU A 429 -17.21 -0.92 25.08
C GLU A 429 -18.61 -0.54 24.59
N ILE A 430 -18.68 0.13 23.44
CA ILE A 430 -19.95 0.58 22.86
C ILE A 430 -20.70 -0.58 22.20
N ASP A 431 -19.99 -1.58 21.70
CA ASP A 431 -20.54 -2.73 20.98
C ASP A 431 -20.86 -3.89 21.93
N ALA A 432 -22.16 -4.16 22.10
CA ALA A 432 -22.66 -5.14 23.06
C ALA A 432 -22.05 -6.54 22.90
N LEU A 433 -21.76 -6.98 21.67
CA LEU A 433 -21.22 -8.33 21.42
C LEU A 433 -19.78 -8.46 21.93
N TYR A 434 -18.97 -7.41 21.80
CA TYR A 434 -17.60 -7.41 22.33
C TYR A 434 -17.58 -7.23 23.84
N ALA A 435 -18.45 -6.37 24.38
CA ALA A 435 -18.64 -6.19 25.82
C ALA A 435 -19.01 -7.52 26.50
N GLN A 436 -19.95 -8.26 25.92
CA GLN A 436 -20.39 -9.56 26.43
C GLN A 436 -19.24 -10.59 26.49
N ILE A 437 -18.35 -10.62 25.48
CA ILE A 437 -17.16 -11.49 25.52
C ILE A 437 -16.31 -11.17 26.74
N CYS A 438 -16.05 -9.89 27.00
CA CYS A 438 -15.24 -9.47 28.14
C CYS A 438 -15.90 -9.80 29.47
N GLU A 439 -17.20 -9.55 29.59
CA GLU A 439 -17.97 -9.76 30.81
C GLU A 439 -17.99 -11.24 31.19
N GLU A 440 -18.26 -12.12 30.22
CA GLU A 440 -18.32 -13.57 30.45
C GLU A 440 -16.94 -14.18 30.77
N LEU A 441 -15.85 -13.65 30.19
CA LEU A 441 -14.52 -14.23 30.37
C LEU A 441 -13.71 -13.62 31.51
N PHE A 442 -13.95 -12.36 31.88
CA PHE A 442 -13.07 -11.61 32.78
C PHE A 442 -13.74 -11.13 34.08
N SER A 443 -15.05 -11.30 34.26
CA SER A 443 -15.76 -10.91 35.49
C SER A 443 -15.22 -11.60 36.74
N GLU A 444 -14.89 -12.90 36.64
CA GLU A 444 -14.29 -13.68 37.75
C GLU A 444 -12.90 -13.18 38.15
N PHE A 445 -12.21 -12.47 37.26
CA PHE A 445 -10.91 -11.85 37.50
C PHE A 445 -11.01 -10.40 38.00
N GLY A 446 -12.22 -9.96 38.39
CA GLY A 446 -12.45 -8.60 38.91
C GLY A 446 -12.51 -7.53 37.81
N CYS A 447 -12.91 -7.91 36.59
CA CYS A 447 -13.18 -6.97 35.50
C CYS A 447 -14.65 -6.57 35.44
N ASN A 448 -14.94 -5.29 35.70
CA ASN A 448 -16.24 -4.68 35.48
C ASN A 448 -16.34 -4.14 34.05
N VAL A 449 -17.29 -4.64 33.25
CA VAL A 449 -17.45 -4.23 31.85
C VAL A 449 -18.71 -3.40 31.71
N LEU A 450 -18.58 -2.21 31.15
CA LEU A 450 -19.67 -1.26 30.93
C LEU A 450 -19.99 -1.18 29.44
N ASN A 451 -21.14 -1.71 29.04
CA ASN A 451 -21.62 -1.59 27.66
C ASN A 451 -22.25 -0.21 27.41
N GLN A 452 -21.41 0.79 27.17
CA GLN A 452 -21.85 2.16 26.88
C GLN A 452 -20.80 2.92 26.06
N ASP A 453 -21.19 4.08 25.53
CA ASP A 453 -20.25 5.00 24.88
C ASP A 453 -19.28 5.60 25.90
N PHE A 454 -17.99 5.66 25.55
CA PHE A 454 -16.94 6.23 26.41
C PHE A 454 -17.25 7.69 26.79
N PHE A 455 -17.84 8.47 25.88
CA PHE A 455 -18.14 9.87 26.16
C PHE A 455 -19.33 10.03 27.11
N SER A 456 -20.22 9.04 27.22
CA SER A 456 -21.22 8.98 28.29
C SER A 456 -20.59 8.59 29.63
N PHE A 457 -19.64 7.64 29.62
CA PHE A 457 -18.95 7.20 30.84
C PHE A 457 -18.19 8.33 31.55
N ILE A 458 -17.56 9.23 30.79
CA ILE A 458 -16.83 10.39 31.33
C ILE A 458 -17.73 11.49 31.91
N GLU A 459 -19.05 11.42 31.72
CA GLU A 459 -20.00 12.36 32.33
C GLU A 459 -20.43 11.88 33.73
N SER A 460 -20.14 10.64 34.10
CA SER A 460 -20.44 10.13 35.45
C SER A 460 -19.48 10.74 36.47
N GLU A 461 -20.00 11.20 37.60
CA GLU A 461 -19.16 11.68 38.72
C GLU A 461 -18.38 10.53 39.37
N GLU A 462 -18.95 9.32 39.39
CA GLU A 462 -18.33 8.13 39.98
C GLU A 462 -17.08 7.64 39.21
N SER A 463 -16.89 8.08 37.97
CA SER A 463 -15.76 7.69 37.13
C SER A 463 -14.56 8.63 37.22
N GLN A 464 -14.73 9.82 37.81
CA GLN A 464 -13.67 10.84 37.89
C GLN A 464 -12.57 10.44 38.87
N GLU A 465 -11.31 10.69 38.49
CA GLU A 465 -10.10 10.46 39.30
C GLU A 465 -10.00 9.09 39.98
N ASN A 466 -10.50 8.04 39.30
CA ASN A 466 -10.65 6.71 39.90
C ASN A 466 -9.57 5.71 39.46
N PHE A 467 -8.78 6.02 38.44
CA PHE A 467 -7.91 5.03 37.78
C PHE A 467 -6.41 5.29 37.96
N ASP A 468 -5.69 4.24 38.34
CA ASP A 468 -4.24 4.21 38.52
C ASP A 468 -3.48 3.91 37.21
N CYS A 469 -4.16 3.25 36.27
CA CYS A 469 -3.55 2.81 35.02
C CYS A 469 -4.55 2.87 33.86
N VAL A 470 -4.07 3.27 32.68
CA VAL A 470 -4.79 3.11 31.41
C VAL A 470 -3.91 2.35 30.43
N ILE A 471 -4.49 1.37 29.75
CA ILE A 471 -3.86 0.68 28.63
C ILE A 471 -4.93 0.40 27.58
N THR A 472 -4.73 0.86 26.35
CA THR A 472 -5.74 0.68 25.31
C THR A 472 -5.21 0.92 23.91
N ASN A 473 -5.94 0.36 22.94
CA ASN A 473 -5.87 0.71 21.53
C ASN A 473 -7.18 1.42 21.16
N PRO A 474 -7.25 2.77 21.23
CA PRO A 474 -8.48 3.51 20.97
C PRO A 474 -8.87 3.46 19.47
N PRO A 475 -10.13 3.75 19.11
CA PRO A 475 -10.60 3.71 17.73
C PRO A 475 -9.92 4.73 16.79
N TYR A 476 -9.47 4.29 15.60
CA TYR A 476 -8.74 5.11 14.61
C TYR A 476 -9.63 5.76 13.54
N VAL A 477 -10.85 6.16 13.90
CA VAL A 477 -11.83 6.65 12.92
C VAL A 477 -11.44 8.04 12.39
N ARG A 478 -11.41 8.18 11.05
CA ARG A 478 -11.13 9.44 10.35
C ARG A 478 -12.28 10.44 10.54
N HIS A 479 -11.94 11.72 10.49
CA HIS A 479 -12.86 12.82 10.78
C HIS A 479 -14.13 12.90 9.90
N HIS A 480 -14.19 12.21 8.76
CA HIS A 480 -15.33 12.28 7.83
C HIS A 480 -16.55 11.44 8.23
N HIS A 481 -16.43 10.50 9.19
CA HIS A 481 -17.51 9.57 9.53
C HIS A 481 -18.37 9.99 10.74
N PHE A 482 -18.17 11.21 11.27
CA PHE A 482 -18.84 11.69 12.48
C PHE A 482 -19.80 12.85 12.19
N ALA A 483 -20.96 12.83 12.85
CA ALA A 483 -21.89 13.96 12.89
C ALA A 483 -21.18 15.21 13.43
N SER A 484 -21.40 16.36 12.79
CA SER A 484 -20.72 17.61 13.11
C SER A 484 -21.01 18.12 14.52
N GLU A 485 -22.17 17.77 15.08
CA GLU A 485 -22.66 18.26 16.39
C GLU A 485 -21.92 17.62 17.57
N THR A 486 -21.80 16.28 17.58
CA THR A 486 -21.08 15.53 18.62
C THR A 486 -19.62 15.98 18.76
N LYS A 487 -18.96 16.27 17.63
CA LYS A 487 -17.60 16.81 17.61
C LYS A 487 -17.46 18.18 18.23
N LYS A 488 -18.50 19.01 18.12
CA LYS A 488 -18.50 20.34 18.71
C LYS A 488 -18.53 20.23 20.23
N GLN A 489 -19.37 19.35 20.76
CA GLN A 489 -19.45 19.07 22.20
C GLN A 489 -18.11 18.59 22.77
N TYR A 490 -17.43 17.63 22.13
CA TYR A 490 -16.14 17.13 22.63
C TYR A 490 -15.04 18.19 22.59
N LYS A 491 -15.03 19.05 21.57
CA LYS A 491 -14.10 20.19 21.52
C LYS A 491 -14.34 21.18 22.62
N GLU A 492 -15.60 21.52 22.88
CA GLU A 492 -15.98 22.43 23.96
C GLU A 492 -15.59 21.82 25.32
N LYS A 493 -15.78 20.51 25.51
CA LYS A 493 -15.38 19.83 26.74
C LYS A 493 -13.87 19.86 26.95
N VAL A 494 -13.07 19.46 25.95
CA VAL A 494 -11.59 19.53 26.02
C VAL A 494 -11.10 20.96 26.27
N LEU A 495 -11.73 21.96 25.63
CA LEU A 495 -11.37 23.36 25.86
C LEU A 495 -11.68 23.80 27.30
N ARG A 496 -12.81 23.36 27.87
CA ARG A 496 -13.19 23.69 29.25
C ARG A 496 -12.31 22.99 30.29
N THR A 497 -12.01 21.71 30.09
CA THR A 497 -11.27 20.91 31.09
C THR A 497 -9.76 21.11 31.01
N LEU A 498 -9.19 21.19 29.80
CA LEU A 498 -7.75 21.28 29.59
C LEU A 498 -7.29 22.64 29.05
N GLY A 499 -8.18 23.49 28.54
CA GLY A 499 -7.78 24.74 27.88
C GLY A 499 -7.19 24.54 26.47
N ILE A 500 -7.28 23.32 25.92
CA ILE A 500 -6.66 22.95 24.64
C ILE A 500 -7.69 23.02 23.51
N SER A 501 -7.35 23.70 22.41
CA SER A 501 -8.20 23.77 21.21
C SER A 501 -7.90 22.64 20.22
N VAL A 502 -8.91 21.82 19.88
CA VAL A 502 -8.77 20.68 18.96
C VAL A 502 -9.25 21.00 17.54
N SER A 503 -8.46 20.63 16.52
CA SER A 503 -8.82 20.80 15.11
C SER A 503 -10.03 19.96 14.69
N GLY A 504 -10.85 20.45 13.75
CA GLY A 504 -11.95 19.67 13.16
C GLY A 504 -11.51 18.43 12.37
N LEU A 505 -10.23 18.38 11.99
CA LEU A 505 -9.62 17.27 11.25
C LEU A 505 -9.06 16.18 12.17
N ALA A 506 -9.07 16.38 13.50
CA ALA A 506 -8.57 15.42 14.48
C ALA A 506 -9.33 14.09 14.43
N GLY A 507 -8.59 12.98 14.53
CA GLY A 507 -9.14 11.64 14.70
C GLY A 507 -9.67 11.40 16.12
N LEU A 508 -10.49 10.36 16.28
CA LEU A 508 -11.19 10.08 17.54
C LEU A 508 -10.25 9.78 18.71
N TYR A 509 -9.13 9.08 18.45
CA TYR A 509 -8.11 8.75 19.45
C TYR A 509 -7.58 9.97 20.22
N ILE A 510 -7.54 11.16 19.61
CA ILE A 510 -7.11 12.39 20.29
C ILE A 510 -8.09 12.75 21.41
N TYR A 511 -9.40 12.62 21.17
CA TYR A 511 -10.40 12.92 22.18
C TYR A 511 -10.40 11.89 23.31
N TYR A 512 -10.19 10.61 23.00
CA TYR A 512 -10.01 9.56 24.01
C TYR A 512 -8.89 9.90 24.98
N ILE A 513 -7.69 10.25 24.47
CA ILE A 513 -6.55 10.58 25.34
C ILE A 513 -6.83 11.83 26.17
N LEU A 514 -7.27 12.91 25.55
CA LEU A 514 -7.47 14.20 26.22
C LEU A 514 -8.58 14.13 27.28
N LEU A 515 -9.70 13.47 26.99
CA LEU A 515 -10.82 13.37 27.94
C LEU A 515 -10.64 12.24 28.95
N CYS A 516 -9.67 11.34 28.77
CA CYS A 516 -9.33 10.35 29.79
C CYS A 516 -8.51 10.98 30.94
N ASP A 517 -7.92 12.15 30.75
CA ASP A 517 -7.17 12.87 31.80
C ASP A 517 -7.97 13.02 33.11
N GLN A 518 -9.24 13.44 33.04
CA GLN A 518 -10.11 13.62 34.21
C GLN A 518 -10.44 12.31 34.97
N LEU A 519 -10.28 11.15 34.32
CA LEU A 519 -10.54 9.84 34.93
C LEU A 519 -9.33 9.31 35.72
N LEU A 520 -8.13 9.79 35.37
CA LEU A 520 -6.88 9.30 35.91
C LEU A 520 -6.55 9.97 37.24
N LYS A 521 -6.02 9.21 38.21
CA LYS A 521 -5.42 9.77 39.43
C LYS A 521 -4.10 10.47 39.11
N ASP A 522 -3.69 11.40 39.97
CA ASP A 522 -2.32 11.90 39.94
C ASP A 522 -1.32 10.76 40.15
N GLY A 523 -0.28 10.73 39.33
CA GLY A 523 0.72 9.66 39.29
C GLY A 523 0.32 8.43 38.48
N ALA A 524 -0.90 8.37 37.93
CA ALA A 524 -1.36 7.25 37.11
C ALA A 524 -0.51 7.05 35.84
N VAL A 525 -0.35 5.81 35.39
CA VAL A 525 0.41 5.48 34.17
C VAL A 525 -0.55 5.21 33.02
N ALA A 526 -0.30 5.78 31.84
CA ALA A 526 -1.13 5.53 30.68
C ALA A 526 -0.29 5.11 29.47
N SER A 527 -0.66 4.00 28.85
CA SER A 527 -0.06 3.46 27.62
C SER A 527 -1.09 3.39 26.50
N TRP A 528 -0.80 4.06 25.39
CA TRP A 528 -1.72 4.21 24.26
C TRP A 528 -1.08 3.70 22.98
N LEU A 529 -1.74 2.74 22.33
CA LEU A 529 -1.38 2.29 20.99
C LEU A 529 -2.15 3.11 19.95
N ILE A 530 -1.49 4.03 19.25
CA ILE A 530 -2.16 5.02 18.37
C ILE A 530 -1.41 5.25 17.04
N PRO A 531 -2.04 5.91 16.04
CA PRO A 531 -1.36 6.30 14.81
C PRO A 531 -0.20 7.27 15.07
N SER A 532 0.95 7.07 14.45
CA SER A 532 2.13 7.93 14.62
C SER A 532 2.04 9.28 13.92
N GLU A 533 0.95 9.53 13.18
CA GLU A 533 0.73 10.77 12.42
C GLU A 533 0.63 12.03 13.27
N PHE A 534 0.17 11.92 14.52
CA PHE A 534 0.06 13.07 15.41
C PHE A 534 1.42 13.75 15.66
N LEU A 535 2.54 13.05 15.43
CA LEU A 535 3.89 13.61 15.53
C LEU A 535 4.11 14.72 14.48
N TYR A 536 3.59 14.56 13.26
CA TYR A 536 3.95 15.38 12.10
C TYR A 536 2.78 16.09 11.41
N VAL A 537 1.53 15.86 11.82
CA VAL A 537 0.35 16.55 11.26
C VAL A 537 -0.09 17.73 12.12
N ASN A 538 -0.70 18.73 11.47
CA ASN A 538 -1.14 19.95 12.15
C ASN A 538 -2.29 19.67 13.15
N TYR A 539 -3.22 18.76 12.83
CA TYR A 539 -4.31 18.42 13.74
C TYR A 539 -3.85 17.63 14.98
N GLY A 540 -2.63 17.09 14.98
CA GLY A 540 -2.02 16.45 16.15
C GLY A 540 -1.50 17.44 17.21
N ARG A 541 -1.54 18.76 16.94
CA ARG A 541 -1.04 19.79 17.86
C ARG A 541 -1.65 19.68 19.25
N ALA A 542 -2.96 19.47 19.35
CA ALA A 542 -3.65 19.36 20.64
C ALA A 542 -3.09 18.22 21.52
N LEU A 543 -2.81 17.06 20.92
CA LEU A 543 -2.20 15.94 21.63
C LEU A 543 -0.75 16.25 22.03
N ARG A 544 0.04 16.88 21.16
CA ARG A 544 1.42 17.28 21.51
C ARG A 544 1.44 18.33 22.61
N GLU A 545 0.48 19.25 22.62
CA GLU A 545 0.32 20.25 23.67
C GLU A 545 -0.04 19.63 25.02
N TYR A 546 -0.90 18.61 25.03
CA TYR A 546 -1.20 17.84 26.23
C TYR A 546 0.02 17.06 26.74
N LEU A 547 0.64 16.25 25.88
CA LEU A 547 1.83 15.45 26.19
C LEU A 547 3.01 16.32 26.64
N TYR A 548 3.08 17.54 26.13
CA TYR A 548 4.02 18.54 26.61
C TYR A 548 3.53 19.11 27.94
N ASN A 549 2.44 19.86 28.04
CA ASN A 549 2.21 20.69 29.24
C ASN A 549 1.68 19.95 30.49
N TYR A 550 1.01 18.80 30.34
CA TYR A 550 0.16 18.25 31.41
C TYR A 550 0.70 16.95 32.01
N VAL A 551 1.46 16.17 31.25
CA VAL A 551 1.92 14.83 31.66
C VAL A 551 3.44 14.68 31.55
N SER A 552 3.97 13.76 32.34
CA SER A 552 5.38 13.36 32.29
C SER A 552 5.51 12.23 31.29
N LEU A 553 5.89 12.58 30.06
CA LEU A 553 6.13 11.61 29.00
C LEU A 553 7.25 10.66 29.41
N ILE A 554 7.02 9.34 29.30
CA ILE A 554 8.00 8.30 29.66
C ILE A 554 8.63 7.75 28.39
N ARG A 555 7.82 7.33 27.41
CA ARG A 555 8.30 6.68 26.19
C ARG A 555 7.41 6.94 24.99
N ILE A 556 8.03 7.19 23.84
CA ILE A 556 7.39 7.09 22.52
C ILE A 556 8.11 5.99 21.74
N HIS A 557 7.43 4.86 21.52
CA HIS A 557 7.93 3.79 20.68
C HIS A 557 7.34 3.86 19.28
N ARG A 558 8.19 3.86 18.26
CA ARG A 558 7.79 3.87 16.85
C ARG A 558 8.11 2.52 16.21
N PHE A 559 7.11 1.91 15.57
CA PHE A 559 7.37 0.71 14.76
C PHE A 559 8.03 1.09 13.44
N ASP A 560 8.80 0.15 12.88
CA ASP A 560 9.39 0.34 11.56
C ASP A 560 8.29 0.41 10.48
N ALA A 561 8.44 1.28 9.49
CA ALA A 561 7.47 1.44 8.40
C ALA A 561 7.28 0.16 7.56
N GLN A 562 8.21 -0.79 7.68
CA GLN A 562 8.16 -2.11 7.07
C GLN A 562 7.49 -3.17 7.97
N ASN A 563 7.30 -2.91 9.26
CA ASN A 563 6.66 -3.80 10.24
C ASN A 563 5.23 -3.32 10.54
N VAL A 564 4.30 -3.61 9.63
CA VAL A 564 2.87 -3.33 9.86
C VAL A 564 2.34 -4.30 10.90
N GLN A 565 2.01 -3.80 12.10
CA GLN A 565 1.55 -4.63 13.23
C GLN A 565 0.03 -4.88 13.25
N PHE A 566 -0.71 -4.26 12.32
CA PHE A 566 -2.16 -4.40 12.22
C PHE A 566 -2.52 -4.94 10.84
N ASN A 567 -3.27 -6.04 10.81
CA ASN A 567 -3.68 -6.72 9.58
C ASN A 567 -4.54 -5.84 8.64
N ASP A 568 -5.14 -4.75 9.15
CA ASP A 568 -6.14 -3.95 8.42
C ASP A 568 -5.94 -2.42 8.46
N ALA A 569 -4.89 -1.90 9.08
CA ALA A 569 -4.65 -0.45 9.15
C ALA A 569 -3.45 -0.02 8.29
N LEU A 570 -3.74 0.70 7.19
CA LEU A 570 -2.76 1.37 6.30
C LEU A 570 -1.91 2.47 6.97
N VAL A 571 -1.91 2.57 8.30
CA VAL A 571 -1.35 3.70 9.05
C VAL A 571 -0.23 3.22 9.97
N SER A 572 0.94 3.86 9.86
CA SER A 572 2.05 3.66 10.80
C SER A 572 1.59 3.98 12.22
N SER A 573 1.83 3.08 13.17
CA SER A 573 1.41 3.23 14.57
C SER A 573 2.61 3.43 15.50
N CYS A 574 2.33 3.87 16.72
CA CYS A 574 3.30 4.03 17.80
C CYS A 574 2.64 3.75 19.15
N ILE A 575 3.46 3.51 20.17
CA ILE A 575 3.02 3.44 21.56
C ILE A 575 3.50 4.67 22.30
N ILE A 576 2.61 5.32 23.03
CA ILE A 576 2.95 6.42 23.93
C ILE A 576 2.68 5.96 25.35
N THR A 577 3.69 6.07 26.21
CA THR A 577 3.56 5.84 27.64
C THR A 577 3.90 7.12 28.39
N TYR A 578 3.04 7.54 29.30
CA TYR A 578 3.25 8.72 30.15
C TYR A 578 2.73 8.47 31.58
N ARG A 579 3.14 9.33 32.51
CA ARG A 579 2.57 9.44 33.86
C ARG A 579 1.74 10.72 33.98
N LYS A 580 0.52 10.65 34.52
CA LYS A 580 -0.32 11.82 34.81
C LYS A 580 0.29 12.60 35.97
N GLN A 581 1.25 13.45 35.63
CA GLN A 581 1.97 14.28 36.55
C GLN A 581 2.59 15.41 35.75
N LYS A 582 2.47 16.63 36.25
CA LYS A 582 3.08 17.78 35.60
C LYS A 582 4.58 17.53 35.38
N PRO A 583 5.09 17.71 34.15
CA PRO A 583 6.46 17.37 33.82
C PRO A 583 7.46 18.29 34.51
N ALA A 584 8.52 17.69 35.05
CA ALA A 584 9.68 18.43 35.55
C ALA A 584 10.38 19.19 34.42
N ALA A 585 11.10 20.27 34.77
CA ALA A 585 11.78 21.12 33.80
C ALA A 585 12.90 20.39 33.04
N ASP A 586 13.56 19.46 33.72
CA ASP A 586 14.69 18.63 33.26
C ASP A 586 14.26 17.22 32.84
N LEU A 587 12.96 16.97 32.65
CA LEU A 587 12.44 15.66 32.26
C LEU A 587 13.12 15.14 30.98
N LEU A 588 13.71 13.95 31.08
CA LEU A 588 14.13 13.12 29.96
C LEU A 588 13.03 12.10 29.65
N PHE A 589 12.79 11.83 28.37
CA PHE A 589 11.90 10.76 27.94
C PHE A 589 12.52 9.93 26.82
N SER A 590 12.13 8.66 26.77
CA SER A 590 12.68 7.70 25.82
C SER A 590 11.98 7.77 24.46
N VAL A 591 12.74 7.82 23.37
CA VAL A 591 12.24 7.58 22.00
C VAL A 591 12.89 6.33 21.48
N THR A 592 12.09 5.31 21.16
CA THR A 592 12.60 4.03 20.67
C THR A 592 12.02 3.64 19.32
N ARG A 593 12.77 2.84 18.54
CA ARG A 593 12.31 2.30 17.25
C ARG A 593 12.71 0.83 17.09
N GLY A 594 11.86 0.04 16.43
CA GLY A 594 12.12 -1.37 16.14
C GLY A 594 11.02 -2.28 16.69
N THR A 595 11.40 -3.38 17.35
CA THR A 595 10.45 -4.17 18.16
C THR A 595 10.28 -3.51 19.54
N TYR A 596 9.13 -3.73 20.20
CA TYR A 596 8.82 -3.00 21.43
C TYR A 596 9.69 -3.42 22.62
N GLU A 597 9.87 -4.73 22.80
CA GLU A 597 10.71 -5.32 23.86
C GLU A 597 12.19 -5.06 23.61
N ASN A 598 12.66 -5.24 22.37
CA ASN A 598 14.06 -5.08 21.99
C ASN A 598 14.19 -4.00 20.90
N PRO A 599 14.09 -2.71 21.28
CA PRO A 599 14.18 -1.63 20.32
C PRO A 599 15.57 -1.62 19.68
N ALA A 600 15.60 -1.54 18.35
CA ALA A 600 16.83 -1.42 17.58
C ALA A 600 17.52 -0.05 17.81
N MET A 601 16.74 0.97 18.16
CA MET A 601 17.24 2.30 18.52
C MET A 601 16.56 2.80 19.78
N HIS A 602 17.32 3.47 20.64
CA HIS A 602 16.86 4.08 21.89
C HIS A 602 17.62 5.39 22.10
N TYR A 603 16.86 6.49 22.22
CA TYR A 603 17.38 7.81 22.56
C TYR A 603 16.68 8.34 23.81
N GLU A 604 17.42 9.05 24.67
CA GLU A 604 16.86 9.84 25.77
C GLU A 604 16.83 11.31 25.38
N ILE A 605 15.64 11.89 25.39
CA ILE A 605 15.37 13.20 24.81
C ILE A 605 14.98 14.18 25.92
N PRO A 606 15.68 15.32 26.06
CA PRO A 606 15.24 16.40 26.91
C PRO A 606 13.90 16.93 26.44
N ARG A 607 12.95 17.05 27.35
CA ARG A 607 11.68 17.74 27.09
C ARG A 607 11.88 19.10 26.43
N SER A 608 12.91 19.85 26.81
CA SER A 608 13.23 21.17 26.24
C SER A 608 13.58 21.14 24.75
N SER A 609 13.91 19.98 24.17
CA SER A 609 14.23 19.86 22.74
C SER A 609 12.99 19.69 21.85
N ILE A 610 11.79 19.56 22.42
CA ILE A 610 10.53 19.46 21.70
C ILE A 610 9.62 20.65 22.02
N SER A 611 8.79 21.06 21.05
CA SER A 611 7.82 22.15 21.21
C SER A 611 6.39 21.65 21.06
N HIS A 612 5.45 22.20 21.84
CA HIS A 612 4.03 21.91 21.73
C HIS A 612 3.40 22.38 20.40
N SER A 613 3.91 23.47 19.81
CA SER A 613 3.36 24.06 18.58
C SER A 613 3.94 23.45 17.30
N GLU A 614 5.15 22.90 17.38
CA GLU A 614 5.86 22.35 16.23
C GLU A 614 5.58 20.87 16.02
N LYS A 615 6.04 20.34 14.89
CA LYS A 615 5.97 18.90 14.59
C LYS A 615 7.12 18.21 15.30
N TRP A 616 6.88 17.08 15.94
CA TRP A 616 7.92 16.28 16.56
C TRP A 616 8.53 15.38 15.49
N ASN A 617 9.68 15.79 14.96
CA ASN A 617 10.46 14.96 14.04
C ASN A 617 11.70 14.42 14.77
N PHE A 618 11.63 13.16 15.17
CA PHE A 618 12.76 12.51 15.84
C PHE A 618 13.83 12.00 14.86
N SER A 619 13.72 12.28 13.55
CA SER A 619 14.72 11.90 12.56
C SER A 619 16.02 12.71 12.63
N GLU A 620 16.03 13.83 13.35
CA GLU A 620 17.27 14.57 13.66
C GLU A 620 18.12 13.85 14.72
N LEU A 621 17.49 13.01 15.55
CA LEU A 621 18.15 12.19 16.56
C LEU A 621 18.73 10.89 15.99
N GLU A 622 18.37 10.56 14.74
CA GLU A 622 18.86 9.37 14.03
C GLU A 622 20.34 9.51 13.60
N GLN A 623 20.97 10.69 13.73
CA GLN A 623 22.42 10.93 13.95
C GLN A 623 22.77 12.43 13.80
N ALA A 624 23.65 12.91 14.70
CA ALA A 624 24.20 14.25 14.81
C ALA A 624 25.19 14.68 13.70
N ASP A 625 25.24 13.99 12.57
CA ASP A 625 26.14 14.36 11.49
C ASP A 625 25.47 15.27 10.45
N THR A 626 25.83 16.55 10.59
CA THR A 626 26.14 17.56 9.57
C THR A 626 25.23 18.79 9.52
N GLU A 627 25.60 19.81 10.32
CA GLU A 627 25.30 21.22 10.04
C GLU A 627 25.97 21.73 8.75
N ASP A 628 26.84 20.92 8.15
CA ASP A 628 27.63 21.26 6.97
C ASP A 628 26.76 21.31 5.69
N GLY A 629 26.86 22.42 4.95
CA GLY A 629 26.18 22.65 3.66
C GLY A 629 25.06 23.72 3.66
N ILE A 630 24.65 24.14 2.47
CA ILE A 630 23.67 25.21 2.25
C ILE A 630 22.28 24.63 2.05
N ALA A 631 21.30 25.13 2.81
CA ALA A 631 19.89 24.76 2.64
C ALA A 631 19.34 25.22 1.28
N LEU A 632 18.55 24.38 0.61
CA LEU A 632 17.99 24.68 -0.71
C LEU A 632 17.12 25.95 -0.71
N GLU A 633 16.50 26.30 0.41
CA GLU A 633 15.76 27.56 0.52
C GLU A 633 16.62 28.81 0.38
N LYS A 634 17.94 28.74 0.64
CA LYS A 634 18.86 29.86 0.40
C LYS A 634 19.13 30.06 -1.09
N LEU A 635 18.97 29.01 -1.90
CA LEU A 635 19.20 29.02 -3.34
C LEU A 635 17.92 29.25 -4.16
N PHE A 636 16.78 28.69 -3.70
CA PHE A 636 15.55 28.64 -4.47
C PHE A 636 14.33 29.15 -3.69
N GLN A 637 13.41 29.80 -4.39
CA GLN A 637 12.01 29.86 -3.98
C GLN A 637 11.33 28.54 -4.36
N ILE A 638 10.96 27.75 -3.35
CA ILE A 638 10.42 26.39 -3.53
C ILE A 638 8.91 26.38 -3.30
N THR A 639 8.15 25.93 -4.30
CA THR A 639 6.68 25.90 -4.27
C THR A 639 6.12 24.62 -4.87
N ARG A 640 4.87 24.26 -4.55
CA ARG A 640 4.18 23.15 -5.22
C ARG A 640 3.90 23.49 -6.68
N GLY A 641 3.81 22.47 -7.54
CA GLY A 641 3.25 22.62 -8.87
C GLY A 641 1.75 22.94 -8.88
N LEU A 642 1.25 23.30 -10.07
CA LEU A 642 -0.12 23.73 -10.32
C LEU A 642 -1.13 22.60 -10.07
N ALA A 643 -2.24 22.92 -9.41
CA ALA A 643 -3.36 21.99 -9.21
C ALA A 643 -4.54 22.42 -10.08
N THR A 644 -4.91 21.61 -11.06
CA THR A 644 -5.94 21.98 -12.05
C THR A 644 -7.37 21.77 -11.55
N GLY A 645 -7.57 20.85 -10.60
CA GLY A 645 -8.89 20.34 -10.19
C GLY A 645 -9.45 19.24 -11.09
N ASN A 646 -8.99 19.15 -12.34
CA ASN A 646 -9.32 18.08 -13.28
C ASN A 646 -8.27 18.02 -14.40
N ASN A 647 -7.25 17.18 -14.25
CA ASN A 647 -6.16 17.10 -15.23
C ASN A 647 -6.67 16.66 -16.62
N ASP A 648 -7.59 15.69 -16.69
CA ASP A 648 -8.09 15.15 -17.96
C ASP A 648 -8.84 16.20 -18.82
N PHE A 649 -9.39 17.21 -18.16
CA PHE A 649 -10.09 18.31 -18.83
C PHE A 649 -9.18 19.52 -19.11
N PHE A 650 -8.31 19.90 -18.18
CA PHE A 650 -7.49 21.11 -18.34
C PHE A 650 -6.14 20.85 -19.00
N ILE A 651 -5.67 19.61 -19.09
CA ILE A 651 -4.40 19.24 -19.73
C ILE A 651 -4.71 18.51 -21.02
N LEU A 652 -4.34 19.13 -22.13
CA LEU A 652 -4.69 18.73 -23.48
C LEU A 652 -3.44 18.20 -24.20
N ASP A 653 -3.62 17.20 -25.06
CA ASP A 653 -2.64 16.86 -26.09
C ASP A 653 -2.96 17.54 -27.41
N GLN A 654 -2.01 17.45 -28.34
CA GLN A 654 -2.10 18.03 -29.66
C GLN A 654 -3.36 17.57 -30.42
N TRP A 655 -3.75 16.31 -30.27
CA TRP A 655 -4.94 15.76 -30.90
C TRP A 655 -6.20 16.51 -30.44
N ARG A 656 -6.42 16.61 -29.12
CA ARG A 656 -7.61 17.30 -28.57
C ARG A 656 -7.62 18.79 -28.88
N ILE A 657 -6.44 19.44 -28.89
CA ILE A 657 -6.29 20.85 -29.28
C ILE A 657 -6.78 21.07 -30.71
N ASN A 658 -6.36 20.20 -31.63
CA ASN A 658 -6.73 20.27 -33.04
C ASN A 658 -8.22 19.94 -33.25
N GLU A 659 -8.71 18.85 -32.64
CA GLU A 659 -10.10 18.38 -32.73
C GLU A 659 -11.09 19.47 -32.27
N LYS A 660 -10.83 20.05 -31.10
CA LYS A 660 -11.69 21.07 -30.49
C LYS A 660 -11.38 22.50 -30.96
N LYS A 661 -10.43 22.64 -31.91
CA LYS A 661 -9.99 23.92 -32.49
C LYS A 661 -9.67 24.96 -31.41
N ILE A 662 -8.93 24.54 -30.38
CA ILE A 662 -8.60 25.42 -29.25
C ILE A 662 -7.49 26.38 -29.69
N PRO A 663 -7.69 27.71 -29.57
CA PRO A 663 -6.68 28.68 -29.99
C PRO A 663 -5.39 28.58 -29.15
N SER A 664 -4.24 28.67 -29.81
CA SER A 664 -2.92 28.56 -29.18
C SER A 664 -2.64 29.58 -28.08
N GLN A 665 -3.26 30.77 -28.15
CA GLN A 665 -3.13 31.80 -27.11
C GLN A 665 -3.68 31.38 -25.72
N PHE A 666 -4.50 30.32 -25.64
CA PHE A 666 -5.01 29.76 -24.38
C PHE A 666 -4.24 28.50 -23.95
N LEU A 667 -3.14 28.17 -24.61
CA LEU A 667 -2.39 26.94 -24.39
C LEU A 667 -1.01 27.30 -23.85
N VAL A 668 -0.72 26.81 -22.65
CA VAL A 668 0.60 26.92 -22.02
C VAL A 668 1.21 25.53 -21.96
N PRO A 669 2.43 25.29 -22.47
CA PRO A 669 3.06 23.98 -22.35
C PRO A 669 3.11 23.53 -20.89
N VAL A 670 2.93 22.23 -20.63
CA VAL A 670 3.02 21.66 -19.28
C VAL A 670 3.83 20.37 -19.31
N LEU A 671 4.68 20.19 -18.30
CA LEU A 671 5.47 18.98 -18.17
C LEU A 671 4.54 17.76 -17.97
N PRO A 672 4.75 16.66 -18.73
CA PRO A 672 3.99 15.44 -18.55
C PRO A 672 4.38 14.75 -17.23
N SER A 673 3.71 13.65 -16.90
CA SER A 673 4.06 12.87 -15.70
C SER A 673 5.56 12.52 -15.69
N PRO A 674 6.24 12.55 -14.52
CA PRO A 674 7.66 12.25 -14.42
C PRO A 674 8.09 10.92 -15.07
N ARG A 675 7.17 9.94 -15.16
CA ARG A 675 7.42 8.63 -15.79
C ARG A 675 7.76 8.71 -17.28
N TYR A 676 7.34 9.78 -17.96
CA TYR A 676 7.61 10.00 -19.38
C TYR A 676 8.86 10.84 -19.61
N ILE A 677 9.50 11.34 -18.55
CA ILE A 677 10.72 12.13 -18.60
C ILE A 677 11.91 11.22 -18.28
N LYS A 678 12.67 10.90 -19.34
CA LYS A 678 13.84 10.00 -19.27
C LYS A 678 15.14 10.75 -18.99
N SER A 679 15.29 11.97 -19.54
CA SER A 679 16.46 12.83 -19.36
C SER A 679 16.30 13.74 -18.14
N SER A 680 17.41 14.08 -17.48
CA SER A 680 17.45 15.10 -16.42
C SER A 680 17.36 16.52 -16.98
N VAL A 681 17.71 16.73 -18.25
CA VAL A 681 17.58 18.01 -18.96
C VAL A 681 16.44 17.93 -19.98
N ILE A 682 15.52 18.89 -19.90
CA ILE A 682 14.37 19.03 -20.80
C ILE A 682 14.63 20.23 -21.70
N GLU A 683 15.06 19.94 -22.93
CA GLU A 683 15.24 20.93 -23.98
C GLU A 683 13.90 21.33 -24.62
N SER A 684 13.90 22.42 -25.38
CA SER A 684 12.71 22.93 -26.06
C SER A 684 12.93 23.25 -27.53
N ASP A 685 11.83 23.31 -28.27
CA ASP A 685 11.83 23.91 -29.60
C ASP A 685 11.87 25.45 -29.53
N ALA A 686 11.84 26.10 -30.70
CA ALA A 686 11.84 27.56 -30.82
C ALA A 686 10.61 28.25 -30.22
N ALA A 687 9.48 27.54 -30.10
CA ALA A 687 8.26 28.03 -29.45
C ALA A 687 8.30 27.87 -27.92
N GLY A 688 9.32 27.19 -27.39
CA GLY A 688 9.47 26.87 -25.99
C GLY A 688 8.65 25.65 -25.55
N VAL A 689 8.19 24.81 -26.47
CA VAL A 689 7.53 23.54 -26.16
C VAL A 689 8.60 22.50 -25.85
N PRO A 690 8.44 21.68 -24.78
CA PRO A 690 9.44 20.69 -24.41
C PRO A 690 9.58 19.60 -25.49
N LEU A 691 10.83 19.23 -25.79
CA LEU A 691 11.20 18.15 -26.72
C LEU A 691 11.04 16.77 -26.05
N LEU A 692 9.80 16.42 -25.71
CA LEU A 692 9.42 15.17 -25.08
C LEU A 692 8.48 14.37 -25.98
N THR A 693 8.47 13.04 -25.83
CA THR A 693 7.56 12.15 -26.56
C THR A 693 6.09 12.47 -26.31
N GLN A 694 5.78 13.05 -25.15
CA GLN A 694 4.45 13.53 -24.81
C GLN A 694 4.48 15.04 -24.59
N GLN A 695 3.98 15.78 -25.57
CA GLN A 695 3.70 17.20 -25.45
C GLN A 695 2.29 17.40 -24.91
N LYS A 696 2.16 18.17 -23.84
CA LYS A 696 0.90 18.46 -23.16
C LYS A 696 0.80 19.96 -22.93
N PHE A 697 -0.42 20.47 -22.91
CA PHE A 697 -0.71 21.89 -22.76
C PHE A 697 -1.81 22.12 -21.72
N LEU A 698 -1.59 23.05 -20.80
CA LEU A 698 -2.62 23.54 -19.90
C LEU A 698 -3.51 24.53 -20.66
N LEU A 699 -4.82 24.31 -20.56
CA LEU A 699 -5.84 25.26 -20.98
C LEU A 699 -5.94 26.41 -19.96
N LEU A 700 -5.43 27.59 -20.32
CA LEU A 700 -5.41 28.79 -19.49
C LEU A 700 -6.33 29.87 -20.10
N VAL A 701 -7.57 29.92 -19.61
CA VAL A 701 -8.58 30.88 -20.09
C VAL A 701 -8.74 32.04 -19.13
N THR A 702 -8.59 33.26 -19.62
CA THR A 702 -8.71 34.51 -18.84
C THR A 702 -9.97 35.31 -19.17
N LEU A 703 -10.65 34.99 -20.27
CA LEU A 703 -11.82 35.71 -20.78
C LEU A 703 -13.12 35.33 -20.03
N SER A 704 -14.15 36.19 -20.15
CA SER A 704 -15.50 35.89 -19.66
C SER A 704 -16.29 34.98 -20.62
N PRO A 705 -17.35 34.28 -20.17
CA PRO A 705 -18.16 33.42 -21.04
C PRO A 705 -18.72 34.13 -22.28
N ALA A 706 -19.14 35.39 -22.14
CA ALA A 706 -19.68 36.18 -23.25
C ALA A 706 -18.59 36.47 -24.30
N GLU A 707 -17.39 36.85 -23.86
CA GLU A 707 -16.25 37.09 -24.74
C GLU A 707 -15.77 35.80 -25.43
N ILE A 708 -15.74 34.67 -24.71
CA ILE A 708 -15.36 33.37 -25.28
C ILE A 708 -16.39 32.94 -26.32
N ARG A 709 -17.68 33.08 -26.04
CA ARG A 709 -18.75 32.72 -26.99
C ARG A 709 -18.67 33.51 -28.29
N TYR A 710 -18.35 34.80 -28.20
CA TYR A 710 -18.26 35.68 -29.37
C TYR A 710 -16.94 35.52 -30.13
N LYS A 711 -15.79 35.53 -29.44
CA LYS A 711 -14.47 35.53 -30.06
C LYS A 711 -13.91 34.13 -30.36
N HIS A 712 -14.31 33.12 -29.59
CA HIS A 712 -13.73 31.77 -29.61
C HIS A 712 -14.80 30.67 -29.43
N PRO A 713 -15.71 30.49 -30.39
CA PRO A 713 -16.86 29.59 -30.25
C PRO A 713 -16.48 28.11 -29.99
N GLY A 714 -15.37 27.62 -30.56
CA GLY A 714 -14.87 26.27 -30.29
C GLY A 714 -14.43 26.06 -28.83
N LEU A 715 -13.72 27.05 -28.26
CA LEU A 715 -13.37 27.06 -26.84
C LEU A 715 -14.62 27.14 -25.95
N TYR A 716 -15.63 27.94 -26.35
CA TYR A 716 -16.89 28.01 -25.63
C TYR A 716 -17.58 26.64 -25.58
N GLN A 717 -17.68 25.96 -26.72
CA GLN A 717 -18.27 24.62 -26.80
C GLN A 717 -17.51 23.61 -25.92
N TYR A 718 -16.17 23.65 -25.93
CA TYR A 718 -15.34 22.79 -25.07
C TYR A 718 -15.61 23.02 -23.57
N LEU A 719 -15.76 24.27 -23.15
CA LEU A 719 -16.11 24.59 -21.76
C LEU A 719 -17.53 24.12 -21.40
N GLU A 720 -18.49 24.22 -22.32
CA GLU A 720 -19.85 23.69 -22.11
C GLU A 720 -19.88 22.16 -22.01
N GLU A 721 -19.06 21.44 -22.78
CA GLU A 721 -18.84 19.99 -22.61
C GLU A 721 -18.33 19.67 -21.20
N GLY A 722 -17.34 20.44 -20.72
CA GLY A 722 -16.84 20.33 -19.35
C GLY A 722 -17.91 20.56 -18.27
N LYS A 723 -18.84 21.48 -18.50
CA LYS A 723 -19.99 21.65 -17.61
C LYS A 723 -20.90 20.43 -17.63
N LYS A 724 -21.25 19.92 -18.81
CA LYS A 724 -22.15 18.75 -18.97
C LYS A 724 -21.64 17.52 -18.23
N ILE A 725 -20.33 17.26 -18.26
CA ILE A 725 -19.71 16.12 -17.55
C ILE A 725 -19.37 16.43 -16.07
N GLY A 726 -19.82 17.57 -15.54
CA GLY A 726 -19.70 17.90 -14.12
C GLY A 726 -18.35 18.42 -13.65
N VAL A 727 -17.44 18.89 -14.54
CA VAL A 727 -16.12 19.42 -14.12
C VAL A 727 -16.26 20.59 -13.16
N HIS A 728 -17.27 21.45 -13.37
CA HIS A 728 -17.57 22.61 -12.54
C HIS A 728 -17.94 22.27 -11.09
N ASN A 729 -18.46 21.05 -10.84
CA ASN A 729 -18.85 20.61 -9.51
C ASN A 729 -17.68 20.10 -8.65
N ARG A 730 -16.51 19.87 -9.25
CA ARG A 730 -15.32 19.43 -8.51
C ARG A 730 -14.85 20.51 -7.55
N TYR A 731 -14.35 20.11 -6.38
CA TYR A 731 -14.01 20.99 -5.25
C TYR A 731 -13.25 22.26 -5.65
N LEU A 732 -12.10 22.14 -6.33
CA LEU A 732 -11.30 23.29 -6.76
C LEU A 732 -11.98 24.13 -7.85
N CYS A 733 -12.72 23.50 -8.75
CA CYS A 733 -13.45 24.21 -9.80
C CYS A 733 -14.57 25.06 -9.19
N ARG A 734 -15.32 24.52 -8.23
CA ARG A 734 -16.45 25.20 -7.58
C ARG A 734 -16.02 26.43 -6.76
N THR A 735 -14.84 26.39 -6.15
CA THR A 735 -14.36 27.49 -5.28
C THR A 735 -13.72 28.65 -6.05
N ARG A 736 -13.46 28.48 -7.35
CA ARG A 736 -12.88 29.54 -8.19
C ARG A 736 -13.93 30.54 -8.63
N LYS A 737 -13.52 31.80 -8.78
CA LYS A 737 -14.36 32.90 -9.34
C LYS A 737 -15.07 32.49 -10.64
N ARG A 738 -14.37 31.74 -11.49
CA ARG A 738 -14.94 31.00 -12.62
C ARG A 738 -14.36 29.61 -12.61
N TRP A 739 -15.20 28.60 -12.82
CA TRP A 739 -14.81 27.21 -12.58
C TRP A 739 -13.61 26.73 -13.42
N TYR A 740 -13.41 27.34 -14.59
CA TYR A 740 -12.33 27.02 -15.54
C TYR A 740 -11.06 27.87 -15.37
N PHE A 741 -11.03 28.83 -14.43
CA PHE A 741 -9.84 29.66 -14.21
C PHE A 741 -8.73 28.84 -13.56
N GLN A 742 -7.53 28.89 -14.13
CA GLN A 742 -6.34 28.24 -13.56
C GLN A 742 -5.42 29.26 -12.89
N GLU A 743 -4.59 28.78 -11.96
CA GLU A 743 -3.51 29.58 -11.39
C GLU A 743 -2.54 29.99 -12.50
N LYS A 744 -2.14 31.28 -12.55
CA LYS A 744 -1.04 31.69 -13.43
C LYS A 744 0.28 31.33 -12.77
N ARG A 745 1.15 30.63 -13.50
CA ARG A 745 2.47 30.17 -13.04
C ARG A 745 3.51 30.48 -14.10
N GLU A 746 4.69 30.87 -13.66
CA GLU A 746 5.86 30.97 -14.52
C GLU A 746 6.50 29.59 -14.70
N PRO A 747 7.16 29.31 -15.85
CA PRO A 747 7.92 28.08 -16.05
C PRO A 747 9.07 27.97 -15.02
N PRO A 748 9.13 26.91 -14.20
CA PRO A 748 10.24 26.74 -13.27
C PRO A 748 11.50 26.28 -14.02
N LEU A 749 12.64 26.92 -13.75
CA LEU A 749 13.93 26.50 -14.34
C LEU A 749 14.36 25.12 -13.82
N PHE A 750 14.14 24.85 -12.53
CA PHE A 750 14.38 23.53 -11.94
C PHE A 750 13.09 22.95 -11.37
N VAL A 751 12.90 21.64 -11.50
CA VAL A 751 11.80 20.91 -10.87
C VAL A 751 12.31 19.67 -10.17
N ALA A 752 11.68 19.30 -9.05
CA ALA A 752 11.89 18.03 -8.39
C ALA A 752 10.63 17.17 -8.49
N THR A 753 10.77 15.85 -8.63
CA THR A 753 9.61 14.94 -8.58
C THR A 753 8.99 14.93 -7.19
N TYR A 754 7.66 14.91 -7.08
CA TYR A 754 6.97 14.93 -5.79
C TYR A 754 7.10 13.61 -5.00
N MET A 755 7.10 12.49 -5.71
CA MET A 755 7.15 11.14 -5.16
C MET A 755 7.90 10.19 -6.10
N GLY A 756 8.56 9.19 -5.53
CA GLY A 756 9.21 8.12 -6.27
C GLY A 756 9.64 6.97 -5.37
N ARG A 757 10.15 5.90 -5.98
CA ARG A 757 10.65 4.70 -5.29
C ARG A 757 12.13 4.58 -5.56
N THR A 758 12.85 4.06 -4.58
CA THR A 758 14.24 3.64 -4.79
C THR A 758 14.22 2.39 -5.66
N ASN A 759 14.83 2.46 -6.84
CA ASN A 759 14.96 1.29 -7.71
C ASN A 759 16.19 0.46 -7.29
N SER A 760 16.24 -0.81 -7.70
CA SER A 760 17.33 -1.77 -7.41
C SER A 760 18.74 -1.29 -7.78
N ASN A 761 18.83 -0.27 -8.66
CA ASN A 761 20.08 0.33 -9.11
C ASN A 761 20.59 1.46 -8.20
N GLY A 762 19.95 1.72 -7.05
CA GLY A 762 20.39 2.76 -6.11
C GLY A 762 20.11 4.20 -6.54
N ASN A 763 19.25 4.43 -7.53
CA ASN A 763 18.86 5.79 -7.93
C ASN A 763 18.01 6.48 -6.87
N ALA A 764 18.26 7.77 -6.66
CA ALA A 764 17.51 8.58 -5.71
C ALA A 764 16.00 8.60 -6.04
N PRO A 765 15.11 8.43 -5.04
CA PRO A 765 13.67 8.37 -5.26
C PRO A 765 13.09 9.71 -5.72
N ILE A 766 13.78 10.82 -5.43
CA ILE A 766 13.43 12.16 -5.90
C ILE A 766 14.46 12.59 -6.93
N ARG A 767 14.00 12.89 -8.15
CA ARG A 767 14.85 13.36 -9.25
C ARG A 767 14.70 14.87 -9.42
N PHE A 768 15.83 15.57 -9.58
CA PHE A 768 15.86 16.96 -10.01
C PHE A 768 16.03 17.03 -11.53
N LEU A 769 15.29 17.92 -12.17
CA LEU A 769 15.26 18.11 -13.61
C LEU A 769 15.47 19.58 -13.94
N LEU A 770 16.25 19.86 -14.98
CA LEU A 770 16.42 21.18 -15.58
C LEU A 770 15.42 21.35 -16.72
N ASN A 771 14.60 22.39 -16.64
CA ASN A 771 13.57 22.71 -17.61
C ASN A 771 13.93 23.97 -18.38
N ARG A 772 14.47 23.79 -19.60
CA ARG A 772 14.79 24.88 -20.53
C ARG A 772 13.61 25.29 -21.40
N SER A 773 12.48 24.62 -21.26
CA SER A 773 11.25 24.93 -21.97
C SER A 773 10.41 25.98 -21.25
N ARG A 774 9.38 26.50 -21.93
CA ARG A 774 8.33 27.34 -21.36
C ARG A 774 7.23 26.52 -20.68
N ALA A 775 7.49 25.24 -20.41
CA ALA A 775 6.51 24.39 -19.74
C ALA A 775 6.42 24.69 -18.24
N ILE A 776 5.19 24.83 -17.76
CA ILE A 776 4.89 24.84 -16.32
C ILE A 776 4.81 23.40 -15.78
N ALA A 777 4.76 23.25 -14.47
CA ALA A 777 4.69 21.94 -13.82
C ALA A 777 3.41 21.77 -12.97
N THR A 778 2.83 20.56 -13.00
CA THR A 778 1.68 20.21 -12.16
C THR A 778 2.10 19.71 -10.77
N ASN A 779 1.14 19.48 -9.88
CA ASN A 779 1.36 19.07 -8.49
C ASN A 779 2.09 17.71 -8.30
N VAL A 780 2.42 16.99 -9.36
CA VAL A 780 3.34 15.83 -9.34
C VAL A 780 4.82 16.25 -9.34
N PHE A 781 5.09 17.55 -9.43
CA PHE A 781 6.39 18.18 -9.30
C PHE A 781 6.37 19.25 -8.20
N ILE A 782 7.57 19.55 -7.70
CA ILE A 782 7.89 20.71 -6.88
C ILE A 782 8.68 21.67 -7.78
N CYS A 783 8.28 22.94 -7.81
CA CYS A 783 8.89 23.98 -8.60
C CYS A 783 9.99 24.68 -7.79
N LEU A 784 11.19 24.79 -8.36
CA LEU A 784 12.33 25.50 -7.79
C LEU A 784 12.68 26.68 -8.69
N TYR A 785 12.43 27.90 -8.22
CA TYR A 785 12.79 29.13 -8.91
C TYR A 785 14.08 29.69 -8.29
N PRO A 786 15.16 29.88 -9.06
CA PRO A 786 16.38 30.49 -8.54
C PRO A 786 16.11 31.85 -7.91
N LYS A 787 16.71 32.12 -6.74
CA LYS A 787 16.71 33.47 -6.15
C LYS A 787 17.58 34.43 -6.97
N PRO A 788 17.42 35.77 -6.84
CA PRO A 788 18.07 36.75 -7.70
C PRO A 788 19.59 36.56 -7.86
N GLU A 789 20.29 36.23 -6.79
CA GLU A 789 21.75 36.03 -6.78
C GLU A 789 22.15 34.80 -7.60
N LEU A 790 21.45 33.68 -7.39
CA LEU A 790 21.67 32.46 -8.16
C LEU A 790 21.27 32.65 -9.63
N GLN A 791 20.15 33.33 -9.88
CA GLN A 791 19.66 33.62 -11.23
C GLN A 791 20.68 34.42 -12.04
N TYR A 792 21.31 35.43 -11.42
CA TYR A 792 22.38 36.22 -12.05
C TYR A 792 23.58 35.36 -12.43
N LEU A 793 24.04 34.47 -11.54
CA LEU A 793 25.17 33.57 -11.82
C LEU A 793 24.85 32.56 -12.93
N LEU A 794 23.63 32.01 -12.95
CA LEU A 794 23.20 31.06 -13.98
C LEU A 794 23.11 31.70 -15.38
N GLN A 795 22.70 32.97 -15.47
CA GLN A 795 22.59 33.69 -16.74
C GLN A 795 23.95 33.92 -17.44
N GLN A 796 25.05 33.90 -16.70
CA GLN A 796 26.39 34.10 -17.26
C GLN A 796 26.92 32.89 -18.05
N SER A 797 26.43 31.68 -17.78
CA SER A 797 26.88 30.47 -18.49
C SER A 797 25.87 29.33 -18.37
N LYS A 798 25.44 28.80 -19.54
CA LYS A 798 24.56 27.62 -19.60
C LYS A 798 25.19 26.35 -19.02
N ALA A 799 26.52 26.27 -18.93
CA ALA A 799 27.19 25.13 -18.31
C ALA A 799 26.89 25.06 -16.80
N ARG A 800 26.72 26.21 -16.14
CA ARG A 800 26.40 26.30 -14.70
C ARG A 800 25.04 25.69 -14.36
N GLU A 801 24.08 25.74 -15.28
CA GLU A 801 22.77 25.10 -15.08
C GLU A 801 22.89 23.57 -14.98
N ILE A 802 23.75 22.97 -15.81
CA ILE A 802 24.00 21.53 -15.85
C ILE A 802 24.79 21.10 -14.62
N GLU A 803 25.85 21.84 -14.28
CA GLU A 803 26.67 21.57 -13.10
C GLU A 803 25.85 21.61 -11.82
N LEU A 804 24.98 22.63 -11.66
CA LEU A 804 24.07 22.70 -10.51
C LEU A 804 23.06 21.55 -10.51
N LEU A 805 22.53 21.16 -11.66
CA LEU A 805 21.62 20.01 -11.78
C LEU A 805 22.29 18.70 -11.32
N GLU A 806 23.55 18.49 -11.70
CA GLU A 806 24.34 17.33 -11.28
C GLU A 806 24.57 17.35 -9.77
N THR A 807 24.95 18.50 -9.21
CA THR A 807 25.05 18.69 -7.76
C THR A 807 23.75 18.33 -7.04
N LEU A 808 22.60 18.81 -7.54
CA LEU A 808 21.29 18.52 -6.93
C LEU A 808 20.94 17.03 -6.99
N ASN A 809 21.26 16.35 -8.09
CA ASN A 809 21.01 14.91 -8.23
C ASN A 809 22.03 14.04 -7.45
N GLN A 810 23.14 14.61 -7.00
CA GLN A 810 24.11 13.96 -6.11
C GLN A 810 23.78 14.13 -4.63
N ILE A 811 22.70 14.83 -4.27
CA ILE A 811 22.23 14.91 -2.88
C ILE A 811 22.03 13.47 -2.36
N PRO A 812 22.69 13.08 -1.25
CA PRO A 812 22.60 11.72 -0.73
C PRO A 812 21.16 11.31 -0.47
N ILE A 813 20.81 10.07 -0.83
CA ILE A 813 19.46 9.54 -0.67
C ILE A 813 18.99 9.73 0.77
N ALA A 814 19.84 9.42 1.74
CA ALA A 814 19.56 9.59 3.17
C ALA A 814 19.10 11.01 3.54
N CYS A 815 19.64 12.06 2.91
CA CYS A 815 19.22 13.45 3.15
C CYS A 815 17.78 13.69 2.66
N ILE A 816 17.42 13.12 1.51
CA ILE A 816 16.05 13.19 0.97
C ILE A 816 15.09 12.34 1.83
N GLN A 817 15.50 11.16 2.29
CA GLN A 817 14.66 10.32 3.15
C GLN A 817 14.39 10.99 4.51
N ARG A 818 15.38 11.70 5.05
CA ARG A 818 15.30 12.42 6.34
C ARG A 818 14.34 13.60 6.28
N ALA A 819 14.35 14.35 5.17
CA ALA A 819 13.44 15.47 4.98
C ALA A 819 12.01 15.02 4.60
N GLY A 820 11.90 13.97 3.80
CA GLY A 820 10.63 13.46 3.27
C GLY A 820 9.89 12.48 4.18
N ARG A 821 8.76 11.98 3.69
CA ARG A 821 7.93 10.96 4.32
C ARG A 821 8.07 9.64 3.58
N SER A 822 8.25 8.56 4.34
CA SER A 822 8.23 7.20 3.80
C SER A 822 6.86 6.56 4.02
N TYR A 823 6.32 5.95 2.97
CA TYR A 823 5.09 5.16 3.01
C TYR A 823 5.41 3.68 2.83
N GLY A 824 4.45 2.81 3.15
CA GLY A 824 4.57 1.37 2.93
C GLY A 824 4.98 1.04 1.48
N GLY A 825 5.81 0.01 1.32
CA GLY A 825 6.34 -0.42 0.02
C GLY A 825 7.51 0.40 -0.52
N GLY A 826 8.19 1.22 0.28
CA GLY A 826 9.38 1.96 -0.15
C GLY A 826 9.09 3.20 -1.01
N LEU A 827 7.83 3.66 -1.01
CA LEU A 827 7.44 4.90 -1.69
C LEU A 827 7.83 6.10 -0.84
N GLN A 828 8.62 7.00 -1.41
CA GLN A 828 9.02 8.24 -0.76
C GLN A 828 8.29 9.43 -1.36
N LYS A 829 8.03 10.39 -0.49
CA LYS A 829 7.34 11.63 -0.80
C LYS A 829 8.06 12.78 -0.13
N ILE A 830 8.19 13.90 -0.82
CA ILE A 830 8.70 15.13 -0.21
C ILE A 830 7.76 16.29 -0.54
N GLU A 831 7.49 17.15 0.43
CA GLU A 831 6.69 18.35 0.24
C GLU A 831 7.56 19.61 0.14
N PRO A 832 7.07 20.73 -0.42
CA PRO A 832 7.88 21.95 -0.59
C PRO A 832 8.55 22.45 0.69
N LYS A 833 7.88 22.35 1.84
CA LYS A 833 8.46 22.77 3.14
C LYS A 833 9.61 21.85 3.57
N GLU A 834 9.50 20.56 3.27
CA GLU A 834 10.51 19.55 3.59
C GLU A 834 11.73 19.73 2.67
N LEU A 835 11.51 19.94 1.37
CA LEU A 835 12.59 20.18 0.40
C LEU A 835 13.40 21.45 0.69
N ARG A 836 12.78 22.49 1.28
CA ARG A 836 13.47 23.72 1.70
C ARG A 836 14.60 23.48 2.71
N ALA A 837 14.40 22.51 3.61
CA ALA A 837 15.35 22.20 4.67
C ALA A 837 16.48 21.26 4.21
N VAL A 838 16.39 20.68 3.00
CA VAL A 838 17.45 19.82 2.46
C VAL A 838 18.72 20.66 2.23
N ARG A 839 19.85 20.17 2.73
CA ARG A 839 21.16 20.82 2.60
C ARG A 839 22.01 20.18 1.50
N VAL A 840 22.78 21.02 0.80
CA VAL A 840 23.72 20.63 -0.26
C VAL A 840 25.12 21.00 0.20
N LYS A 841 26.02 20.01 0.26
CA LYS A 841 27.40 20.19 0.72
C LYS A 841 28.35 20.64 -0.39
N ASN A 842 28.40 19.87 -1.47
CA ASN A 842 29.35 20.06 -2.56
C ASN A 842 28.77 21.01 -3.60
N LEU A 843 28.70 22.31 -3.28
CA LEU A 843 28.29 23.30 -4.27
C LEU A 843 29.40 23.51 -5.33
N PRO A 844 29.02 23.80 -6.59
CA PRO A 844 29.96 24.24 -7.61
C PRO A 844 30.83 25.40 -7.13
N GLU A 845 32.10 25.47 -7.57
CA GLU A 845 33.03 26.52 -7.11
C GLU A 845 32.51 27.94 -7.39
N TRP A 846 31.85 28.14 -8.52
CA TRP A 846 31.24 29.43 -8.90
C TRP A 846 30.04 29.83 -8.03
N LEU A 847 29.50 28.88 -7.25
CA LEU A 847 28.43 29.06 -6.28
C LEU A 847 28.95 29.01 -4.83
N SER A 848 30.24 28.73 -4.63
CA SER A 848 30.83 28.76 -3.30
C SER A 848 30.69 30.19 -2.76
N PHE A 849 29.90 30.33 -1.71
CA PHE A 849 29.80 31.57 -0.97
C PHE A 849 31.12 31.74 -0.21
N LYS A 850 32.21 32.13 -0.91
CA LYS A 850 33.28 32.85 -0.22
C LYS A 850 32.60 34.05 0.39
N GLU A 851 32.68 34.14 1.71
CA GLU A 851 32.18 35.25 2.51
C GLU A 851 32.29 36.53 1.69
N VAL A 852 31.12 37.08 1.32
CA VAL A 852 31.06 38.46 0.90
C VAL A 852 31.46 39.22 2.14
N VAL A 853 32.76 39.52 2.21
CA VAL A 853 33.30 40.57 3.07
C VAL A 853 32.34 41.72 2.92
N GLN A 854 31.76 42.05 4.05
CA GLN A 854 31.02 43.27 4.33
C GLN A 854 31.77 44.41 3.62
N LEU A 855 31.30 44.77 2.42
CA LEU A 855 31.69 46.01 1.78
C LEU A 855 30.99 47.07 2.59
N ASP A 856 31.69 47.51 3.64
CA ASP A 856 31.42 48.73 4.37
C ASP A 856 31.17 49.85 3.36
N MET A 857 29.90 50.17 3.15
CA MET A 857 29.52 51.49 2.63
C MET A 857 29.55 52.48 3.78
N PHE A 858 30.76 52.84 4.22
CA PHE A 858 31.00 54.12 4.88
C PHE A 858 32.37 54.69 4.47
N SER A 859 32.32 55.92 3.94
CA SER A 859 33.42 56.84 3.55
C SER A 859 34.14 56.52 2.22
N ALA A 860 34.34 57.41 1.25
CA ALA A 860 34.15 58.87 1.19
C ALA A 860 33.99 59.36 -0.26
N GLU A 861 33.21 60.45 -0.41
CA GLU A 861 33.39 61.59 -1.33
C GLU A 861 33.64 61.38 -2.84
N GLN A 862 32.65 61.72 -3.68
CA GLN A 862 32.61 62.96 -4.48
C GLN A 862 31.45 62.97 -5.51
N GLY A 863 30.57 63.98 -5.37
CA GLY A 863 29.79 64.69 -6.42
C GLY A 863 29.05 63.92 -7.51
N PHE A 864 27.71 63.90 -7.46
CA PHE A 864 26.85 64.87 -8.19
C PHE A 864 25.37 64.67 -7.87
N SER A 865 24.70 65.78 -7.58
CA SER A 865 23.27 65.96 -7.30
C SER A 865 22.38 65.68 -8.52
N CYS A 866 21.18 65.10 -8.33
CA CYS A 866 19.89 65.75 -8.68
C CYS A 866 18.65 64.82 -8.56
N TYR A 867 17.68 65.26 -7.73
CA TYR A 867 16.20 65.11 -7.80
C TYR A 867 15.56 63.69 -7.95
N PHE A 868 14.56 63.24 -7.18
CA PHE A 868 13.35 63.90 -6.67
C PHE A 868 12.78 63.14 -5.44
N ARG A 869 12.21 63.90 -4.50
CA ARG A 869 11.42 63.45 -3.32
C ARG A 869 10.11 62.76 -3.70
N GLY A 870 9.63 61.87 -2.83
CA GLY A 870 8.27 61.33 -2.86
C GLY A 870 7.91 60.48 -1.63
N SER A 871 7.85 61.13 -0.46
CA SER A 871 7.38 60.62 0.82
C SER A 871 5.89 60.26 0.83
N ILE A 872 5.49 59.11 1.38
CA ILE A 872 4.33 58.99 2.30
C ILE A 872 4.67 57.96 3.40
N SER A 873 4.61 58.46 4.62
CA SER A 873 4.89 57.83 5.91
C SER A 873 3.61 57.39 6.63
N HIS A 874 3.71 56.27 7.37
CA HIS A 874 3.17 56.09 8.75
C HIS A 874 1.62 56.06 8.91
N ASN A 875 0.97 55.36 9.83
CA ASN A 875 1.33 54.65 11.06
C ASN A 875 0.13 53.76 11.45
N TYR A 876 0.37 52.69 12.20
CA TYR A 876 -0.62 52.12 13.12
C TYR A 876 -0.03 52.21 14.54
N HIS A 877 -0.71 52.91 15.45
CA HIS A 877 -0.69 52.58 16.88
C HIS A 877 -1.92 53.16 17.61
N VAL A 878 -2.78 52.23 18.02
CA VAL A 878 -3.45 52.03 19.33
C VAL A 878 -3.73 53.25 20.23
N GLY A 879 -4.98 53.37 20.68
CA GLY A 879 -5.30 53.95 22.00
C GLY A 879 -6.71 54.51 22.17
N ASN A 880 -7.60 53.71 22.79
CA ASN A 880 -8.77 54.00 23.62
C ASN A 880 -9.46 55.39 23.57
N PHE A 881 -10.79 55.42 23.45
CA PHE A 881 -11.75 55.66 24.55
C PHE A 881 -13.19 55.82 24.00
N ASP A 882 -14.14 55.26 24.76
CA ASP A 882 -15.55 55.63 24.98
C ASP A 882 -16.49 56.05 23.83
N GLY A 883 -17.58 55.30 23.73
CA GLY A 883 -18.86 55.81 24.22
C GLY A 883 -19.74 56.60 23.25
N CYS A 884 -20.95 56.04 23.08
CA CYS A 884 -22.20 56.69 22.71
C CYS A 884 -22.53 56.88 21.20
N ILE A 885 -23.62 56.16 20.87
CA ILE A 885 -24.58 56.26 19.74
C ILE A 885 -24.21 55.49 18.48
#